data_AF-A0A916N4D4-F1
#
_entry.id   AF-A0A916N4D4-F1
#
_cell.length_a   1.000
_cell.length_b   1.000
_cell.length_c   1.000
_cell.angle_alpha   90.00
_cell.angle_beta   90.00
_cell.angle_gamma   90.00
#
_symmetry.space_group_name_H-M   'P 1'
#
loop_
_entity.id
_entity.type
_entity.pdbx_description
1 polymer ?
#
loop_
_entity_poly.entity_id
_entity_poly.type
_entity_poly.pdbx_seq_one_letter_code
_entity_poly.pdbx_strand_id
1 'polypeptide(L)'
;MKFFLFCLFLIPFQLVAQSAGDQKFIQEVVTVYTAKDGLPDGPVDKIIFSKGNPVAQTPQQSFQFNGEKWIAVTSVKSAASPSLPVVQGTKVLSAVPFRGGYALGCEQGLYIYSSSKKLERIFPEDSKYSWVMKNVSALVTDSKGRLWFGSEEGVGYLDGKSWKLFTGKEGLPYNKFTCAAAGEDGIVWFGTVKGAIEVENDFFKYRFSRRWLADDRISHIAVQQDGTAWFATGKGVSRIKRVAMSLEDKAQIFTRQVEERHNRMGFIAQSHLTERFNPASSEVAISDNDGMYTAMYGAAQAFRYAATGDMEAKALADRSFKACKWLVDISHEKGFPARVIIPVDWHEPVNEIYSRESNLRHQKSDPMWKDIYPRFPKSKDGKFLWKCDTSSDELAGHFFFYGIYYDLVAKTEEEKKAVREVVGDITDHLVRHGYKLVDYDGKVTRWGDFSPEYFNSVYGYDQRGLNSMMMLSFLNVAKHVTGDPKYDQEAKTLRDKYNYHISAMHPKEFFPPENVVPWDNNLCLMSMYGLIKYETDPSLLLMYRQSLEAAWQHISKQKNAFWDAIYASMANRFTELADQKMFENKNLFPENRLYAPKVVKNLYKASNNGDYILENLQKIPLDLIGYTMDNTHRLDVVFDTSPLQEENVGWRTNGYALPVDERGHVRQDRDGFALLASEGDGHDEHEGTFFLLPYYMAHYHGLLGK
;
A
#
# COMPACT_ATOMS: atom_id res chain seq x y z
N MET A 1 46.83 -34.46 49.74
CA MET A 1 45.82 -34.73 48.69
C MET A 1 44.75 -33.65 48.75
N LYS A 2 44.82 -32.65 47.86
CA LYS A 2 43.74 -31.66 47.63
C LYS A 2 43.39 -31.78 46.15
N PHE A 3 42.16 -32.17 45.84
CA PHE A 3 41.63 -32.21 44.48
C PHE A 3 41.00 -30.85 44.14
N PHE A 4 41.47 -30.23 43.05
CA PHE A 4 40.86 -29.09 42.40
C PHE A 4 39.89 -29.61 41.33
N LEU A 5 38.64 -29.12 41.35
CA LEU A 5 37.63 -29.34 40.31
C LEU A 5 37.73 -28.18 39.30
N PHE A 6 38.01 -28.48 38.03
CA PHE A 6 37.96 -27.51 36.93
C PHE A 6 36.54 -27.47 36.35
N CYS A 7 35.86 -26.33 36.46
CA CYS A 7 34.64 -26.04 35.71
C CYS A 7 35.01 -25.60 34.29
N LEU A 8 34.52 -26.33 33.28
CA LEU A 8 34.54 -25.94 31.87
C LEU A 8 33.35 -25.00 31.60
N PHE A 9 33.65 -23.76 31.20
CA PHE A 9 32.66 -22.85 30.62
C PHE A 9 32.36 -23.30 29.18
N LEU A 10 31.11 -23.71 28.94
CA LEU A 10 30.54 -23.83 27.60
C LEU A 10 29.94 -22.46 27.23
N ILE A 11 30.56 -21.77 26.27
CA ILE A 11 29.97 -20.62 25.59
C ILE A 11 29.03 -21.18 24.51
N PRO A 12 27.73 -20.86 24.51
CA PRO A 12 26.87 -21.26 23.41
C PRO A 12 27.17 -20.37 22.21
N PHE A 13 27.64 -20.97 21.11
CA PHE A 13 27.55 -20.37 19.78
C PHE A 13 26.04 -20.23 19.45
N GLN A 14 25.49 -19.03 19.57
CA GLN A 14 24.24 -18.69 18.92
C GLN A 14 24.51 -18.66 17.41
N LEU A 15 23.99 -19.64 16.67
CA LEU A 15 23.70 -19.41 15.25
C LEU A 15 22.71 -18.26 15.21
N VAL A 16 23.15 -17.11 14.69
CA VAL A 16 22.25 -16.03 14.30
C VAL A 16 21.37 -16.60 13.19
N ALA A 17 20.13 -16.90 13.51
CA ALA A 17 19.12 -17.16 12.49
C ALA A 17 19.05 -15.91 11.62
N GLN A 18 19.22 -16.07 10.31
CA GLN A 18 19.04 -14.99 9.35
C GLN A 18 17.62 -14.44 9.56
N SER A 19 17.50 -13.16 9.92
CA SER A 19 16.20 -12.57 10.18
C SER A 19 15.43 -12.52 8.85
N ALA A 20 14.09 -12.63 8.87
CA ALA A 20 13.29 -12.47 7.65
C ALA A 20 13.54 -11.10 6.96
N GLY A 21 14.08 -10.12 7.68
CA GLY A 21 14.53 -8.83 7.15
C GLY A 21 15.75 -8.91 6.24
N ASP A 22 16.58 -9.95 6.34
CA ASP A 22 17.83 -10.12 5.56
C ASP A 22 17.63 -10.87 4.24
N GLN A 23 16.47 -11.49 4.04
CA GLN A 23 16.16 -12.19 2.80
C GLN A 23 16.03 -11.18 1.66
N LYS A 24 16.86 -11.35 0.62
CA LYS A 24 16.81 -10.49 -0.56
C LYS A 24 15.67 -10.88 -1.48
N PHE A 25 14.99 -9.87 -1.99
CA PHE A 25 14.02 -9.97 -3.08
C PHE A 25 14.43 -9.04 -4.22
N ILE A 26 13.84 -9.23 -5.39
CA ILE A 26 14.07 -8.36 -6.55
C ILE A 26 13.06 -7.22 -6.52
N GLN A 27 13.55 -6.00 -6.34
CA GLN A 27 12.79 -4.77 -6.54
C GLN A 27 12.99 -4.27 -7.97
N GLU A 28 11.90 -3.96 -8.64
CA GLU A 28 11.95 -3.26 -9.93
C GLU A 28 12.07 -1.76 -9.70
N VAL A 29 12.99 -1.13 -10.42
CA VAL A 29 13.26 0.31 -10.36
C VAL A 29 13.16 0.89 -11.76
N VAL A 30 12.28 1.87 -11.93
CA VAL A 30 11.96 2.47 -13.22
C VAL A 30 12.81 3.72 -13.46
N THR A 31 13.28 3.90 -14.69
CA THR A 31 13.80 5.18 -15.17
C THR A 31 13.16 5.46 -16.52
N VAL A 32 12.57 6.65 -16.67
CA VAL A 32 11.93 7.10 -17.90
C VAL A 32 12.81 8.16 -18.56
N TYR A 33 13.13 7.94 -19.84
CA TYR A 33 13.92 8.86 -20.65
C TYR A 33 13.05 9.45 -21.76
N THR A 34 13.15 10.76 -21.93
CA THR A 34 12.37 11.58 -22.86
C THR A 34 13.32 12.50 -23.65
N ALA A 35 12.76 13.46 -24.40
CA ALA A 35 13.55 14.47 -25.09
C ALA A 35 14.45 15.30 -24.15
N LYS A 36 14.05 15.49 -22.89
CA LYS A 36 14.88 16.14 -21.86
C LYS A 36 16.20 15.40 -21.60
N ASP A 37 16.25 14.11 -21.94
CA ASP A 37 17.38 13.21 -21.71
C ASP A 37 18.22 12.97 -22.97
N GLY A 38 17.95 13.70 -24.06
CA GLY A 38 18.68 13.62 -25.33
C GLY A 38 18.07 12.67 -26.38
N LEU A 39 16.87 12.15 -26.13
CA LEU A 39 16.07 11.46 -27.14
C LEU A 39 15.33 12.47 -28.06
N PRO A 40 14.79 12.03 -29.21
CA PRO A 40 13.94 12.89 -30.02
C PRO A 40 12.53 13.02 -29.42
N ASP A 41 11.83 14.11 -29.77
CA ASP A 41 10.40 14.23 -29.55
C ASP A 41 9.65 13.31 -30.53
N GLY A 42 9.18 12.16 -30.04
CA GLY A 42 8.38 11.22 -30.82
C GLY A 42 8.67 9.74 -30.55
N PRO A 43 8.19 8.86 -31.44
CA PRO A 43 8.30 7.42 -31.24
C PRO A 43 9.75 6.94 -31.38
N VAL A 44 10.12 6.03 -30.49
CA VAL A 44 11.28 5.18 -30.66
C VAL A 44 10.79 3.86 -31.22
N ASP A 45 11.31 3.44 -32.38
CA ASP A 45 10.85 2.25 -33.08
C ASP A 45 11.48 0.99 -32.50
N LYS A 46 12.77 1.07 -32.16
CA LYS A 46 13.55 -0.08 -31.71
C LYS A 46 14.52 0.28 -30.61
N ILE A 47 14.74 -0.67 -29.72
CA ILE A 47 15.85 -0.65 -28.77
C ILE A 47 16.71 -1.90 -28.99
N ILE A 48 18.01 -1.73 -29.15
CA ILE A 48 18.99 -2.81 -29.35
C ILE A 48 20.21 -2.60 -28.46
N PHE A 49 21.11 -3.58 -28.42
CA PHE A 49 22.41 -3.42 -27.76
C PHE A 49 23.56 -3.39 -28.78
N SER A 50 24.46 -2.43 -28.63
CA SER A 50 25.70 -2.32 -29.39
C SER A 50 26.88 -2.29 -28.42
N LYS A 51 27.76 -3.31 -28.49
CA LYS A 51 28.87 -3.49 -27.53
C LYS A 51 28.40 -3.42 -26.06
N GLY A 52 27.22 -3.99 -25.77
CA GLY A 52 26.61 -3.99 -24.44
C GLY A 52 25.84 -2.72 -24.05
N ASN A 53 25.92 -1.65 -24.83
CA ASN A 53 25.21 -0.41 -24.54
C ASN A 53 23.85 -0.34 -25.25
N PRO A 54 22.79 0.16 -24.60
CA PRO A 54 21.50 0.39 -25.23
C PRO A 54 21.60 1.44 -26.35
N VAL A 55 20.97 1.15 -27.48
CA VAL A 55 20.83 2.04 -28.63
C VAL A 55 19.36 2.11 -29.04
N ALA A 56 18.78 3.31 -28.91
CA ALA A 56 17.44 3.63 -29.38
C ALA A 56 17.50 4.01 -30.86
N GLN A 57 16.61 3.47 -31.67
CA GLN A 57 16.55 3.72 -33.10
C GLN A 57 15.21 4.37 -33.47
N THR A 58 15.30 5.44 -34.24
CA THR A 58 14.17 6.06 -34.95
C THR A 58 14.38 5.88 -36.46
N PRO A 59 13.41 6.26 -37.32
CA PRO A 59 13.58 6.14 -38.76
C PRO A 59 14.76 6.95 -39.31
N GLN A 60 15.14 8.04 -38.62
CA GLN A 60 16.15 8.99 -39.09
C GLN A 60 17.51 8.84 -38.41
N GLN A 61 17.56 8.41 -37.13
CA GLN A 61 18.78 8.47 -36.33
C GLN A 61 18.84 7.37 -35.26
N SER A 62 20.04 7.10 -34.76
CA SER A 62 20.26 6.24 -33.60
C SER A 62 20.82 7.06 -32.44
N PHE A 63 20.45 6.68 -31.21
CA PHE A 63 20.88 7.34 -29.99
C PHE A 63 21.46 6.28 -29.06
N GLN A 64 22.71 6.43 -28.65
CA GLN A 64 23.37 5.52 -27.72
C GLN A 64 23.30 6.08 -26.30
N PHE A 65 22.95 5.25 -25.33
CA PHE A 65 22.95 5.62 -23.92
C PHE A 65 24.38 5.57 -23.36
N ASN A 66 24.81 6.65 -22.70
CA ASN A 66 26.16 6.76 -22.12
C ASN A 66 26.22 6.46 -20.61
N GLY A 67 25.08 6.12 -19.99
CA GLY A 67 24.96 5.91 -18.53
C GLY A 67 24.07 6.95 -17.85
N GLU A 68 23.91 8.14 -18.46
CA GLU A 68 23.12 9.25 -17.93
C GLU A 68 22.14 9.81 -18.97
N LYS A 69 22.61 10.02 -20.20
CA LYS A 69 21.86 10.64 -21.30
C LYS A 69 21.99 9.84 -22.60
N TRP A 70 21.14 10.19 -23.55
CA TRP A 70 21.13 9.66 -24.90
C TRP A 70 21.88 10.60 -25.84
N ILE A 71 22.82 10.04 -26.62
CA ILE A 71 23.65 10.80 -27.55
C ILE A 71 23.40 10.30 -28.97
N ALA A 72 23.09 11.22 -29.87
CA ALA A 72 22.99 10.96 -31.30
C ALA A 72 24.29 10.33 -31.85
N VAL A 73 24.15 9.20 -32.54
CA VAL A 73 25.26 8.49 -33.19
C VAL A 73 24.92 8.17 -34.64
N THR A 74 25.95 7.96 -35.46
CA THR A 74 25.78 7.44 -36.82
C THR A 74 25.04 6.11 -36.77
N SER A 75 24.09 5.91 -37.69
CA SER A 75 23.19 4.75 -37.69
C SER A 75 23.94 3.45 -37.39
N VAL A 76 23.65 2.88 -36.22
CA VAL A 76 24.19 1.58 -35.85
C VAL A 76 23.38 0.56 -36.65
N LYS A 77 24.02 -0.07 -37.64
CA LYS A 77 23.37 -1.10 -38.44
C LYS A 77 22.84 -2.18 -37.50
N SER A 78 21.53 -2.36 -37.48
CA SER A 78 20.93 -3.57 -36.95
C SER A 78 21.47 -4.76 -37.75
N ALA A 79 21.61 -5.92 -37.11
CA ALA A 79 21.82 -7.15 -37.86
C ALA A 79 20.75 -7.22 -38.97
N ALA A 80 21.16 -7.50 -40.20
CA ALA A 80 20.23 -7.59 -41.31
C ALA A 80 19.08 -8.52 -40.91
N SER A 81 17.85 -8.01 -40.93
CA SER A 81 16.69 -8.87 -40.71
C SER A 81 16.78 -10.00 -41.74
N PRO A 82 16.74 -11.28 -41.32
CA PRO A 82 16.76 -12.38 -42.27
C PRO A 82 15.60 -12.16 -43.26
N SER A 83 15.84 -12.43 -44.54
CA SER A 83 14.76 -12.43 -45.53
C SER A 83 13.71 -13.44 -45.08
N LEU A 84 12.55 -12.94 -44.64
CA LEU A 84 11.51 -13.80 -44.08
C LEU A 84 10.93 -14.68 -45.20
N PRO A 85 10.66 -15.97 -44.94
CA PRO A 85 9.99 -16.83 -45.91
C PRO A 85 8.62 -16.26 -46.27
N VAL A 86 8.28 -16.24 -47.56
CA VAL A 86 6.92 -15.87 -48.00
C VAL A 86 5.96 -17.00 -47.62
N VAL A 87 4.93 -16.65 -46.84
CA VAL A 87 3.80 -17.54 -46.56
C VAL A 87 2.65 -17.13 -47.48
N GLN A 88 2.19 -18.03 -48.35
CA GLN A 88 1.12 -17.70 -49.30
C GLN A 88 -0.17 -17.32 -48.54
N GLY A 89 -0.77 -16.20 -48.94
CA GLY A 89 -2.07 -15.75 -48.42
C GLY A 89 -2.05 -15.00 -47.08
N THR A 90 -0.88 -14.74 -46.48
CA THR A 90 -0.79 -13.99 -45.22
C THR A 90 0.53 -13.22 -45.09
N LYS A 91 0.50 -12.06 -44.42
CA LYS A 91 1.71 -11.29 -44.11
C LYS A 91 2.41 -11.86 -42.87
N VAL A 92 3.73 -12.02 -42.95
CA VAL A 92 4.57 -12.33 -41.80
C VAL A 92 4.75 -11.08 -40.95
N LEU A 93 4.40 -11.18 -39.66
CA LEU A 93 4.48 -10.12 -38.67
C LEU A 93 5.69 -10.29 -37.75
N SER A 94 6.05 -11.53 -37.44
CA SER A 94 7.15 -11.88 -36.54
C SER A 94 7.81 -13.19 -36.96
N ALA A 95 9.08 -13.37 -36.57
CA ALA A 95 9.82 -14.60 -36.86
C ALA A 95 10.88 -14.84 -35.79
N VAL A 96 11.03 -16.10 -35.37
CA VAL A 96 12.06 -16.52 -34.42
C VAL A 96 12.69 -17.85 -34.86
N PRO A 97 14.01 -18.03 -34.70
CA PRO A 97 14.63 -19.34 -34.86
C PRO A 97 13.97 -20.36 -33.91
N PHE A 98 13.62 -21.53 -34.43
CA PHE A 98 13.00 -22.59 -33.63
C PHE A 98 13.30 -23.96 -34.21
N ARG A 99 13.82 -24.88 -33.38
CA ARG A 99 14.12 -26.29 -33.74
C ARG A 99 14.91 -26.48 -35.05
N GLY A 100 15.93 -25.66 -35.27
CA GLY A 100 16.77 -25.72 -36.48
C GLY A 100 16.14 -25.12 -37.75
N GLY A 101 14.94 -24.53 -37.63
CA GLY A 101 14.28 -23.73 -38.66
C GLY A 101 13.77 -22.42 -38.07
N TYR A 102 12.55 -22.03 -38.45
CA TYR A 102 11.89 -20.82 -37.96
C TYR A 102 10.43 -21.08 -37.61
N ALA A 103 9.96 -20.41 -36.57
CA ALA A 103 8.54 -20.15 -36.36
C ALA A 103 8.21 -18.75 -36.91
N LEU A 104 7.12 -18.64 -37.65
CA LEU A 104 6.63 -17.41 -38.29
C LEU A 104 5.24 -17.09 -37.74
N GLY A 105 5.12 -15.92 -37.11
CA GLY A 105 3.84 -15.36 -36.72
C GLY A 105 3.30 -14.49 -37.85
N CYS A 106 2.06 -14.73 -38.25
CA CYS A 106 1.42 -14.07 -39.39
C CYS A 106 0.07 -13.47 -38.99
N GLU A 107 -0.49 -12.64 -39.87
CA GLU A 107 -1.86 -12.09 -39.70
C GLU A 107 -2.91 -13.19 -39.54
N GLN A 108 -2.71 -14.34 -40.22
CA GLN A 108 -3.63 -15.48 -40.20
C GLN A 108 -3.10 -16.70 -39.43
N GLY A 109 -2.18 -16.52 -38.48
CA GLY A 109 -1.81 -17.56 -37.52
C GLY A 109 -0.31 -17.83 -37.42
N LEU A 110 0.04 -18.95 -36.77
CA LEU A 110 1.41 -19.38 -36.54
C LEU A 110 1.80 -20.48 -37.52
N TYR A 111 3.00 -20.39 -38.07
CA TYR A 111 3.57 -21.41 -38.95
C TYR A 111 4.92 -21.85 -38.42
N ILE A 112 5.16 -23.16 -38.36
CA ILE A 112 6.45 -23.71 -37.94
C ILE A 112 7.09 -24.42 -39.13
N TYR A 113 8.35 -24.11 -39.41
CA TYR A 113 9.16 -24.83 -40.37
C TYR A 113 9.65 -26.13 -39.74
N SER A 114 9.13 -27.26 -40.22
CA SER A 114 9.47 -28.57 -39.67
C SER A 114 10.80 -29.11 -40.24
N SER A 115 11.33 -30.16 -39.62
CA SER A 115 12.53 -30.89 -40.08
C SER A 115 12.39 -31.51 -41.47
N SER A 116 11.16 -31.62 -42.02
CA SER A 116 10.90 -32.08 -43.39
C SER A 116 10.97 -30.97 -44.45
N LYS A 117 11.45 -29.78 -44.07
CA LYS A 117 11.59 -28.59 -44.91
C LYS A 117 10.26 -27.96 -45.38
N LYS A 118 9.16 -28.21 -44.68
CA LYS A 118 7.83 -27.66 -45.01
C LYS A 118 7.33 -26.73 -43.90
N LEU A 119 6.69 -25.62 -44.29
CA LEU A 119 5.92 -24.76 -43.38
C LEU A 119 4.55 -25.37 -43.11
N GLU A 120 4.25 -25.60 -41.83
CA GLU A 120 2.96 -26.12 -41.38
C GLU A 120 2.25 -25.06 -40.55
N ARG A 121 0.98 -24.82 -40.85
CA ARG A 121 0.12 -23.97 -40.02
C ARG A 121 -0.23 -24.71 -38.74
N ILE A 122 -0.07 -24.03 -37.61
CA ILE A 122 -0.27 -24.58 -36.29
C ILE A 122 -1.57 -24.06 -35.70
N PHE A 123 -2.32 -24.97 -35.06
CA PHE A 123 -3.53 -24.70 -34.31
C PHE A 123 -3.30 -25.14 -32.86
N PRO A 124 -2.83 -24.24 -31.98
CA PRO A 124 -2.58 -24.56 -30.59
C PRO A 124 -3.85 -25.02 -29.88
N GLU A 125 -3.74 -26.07 -29.08
CA GLU A 125 -4.84 -26.58 -28.27
C GLU A 125 -4.35 -27.13 -26.93
N ASP A 126 -5.13 -26.90 -25.89
CA ASP A 126 -4.98 -27.50 -24.58
C ASP A 126 -6.33 -28.02 -24.06
N SER A 127 -6.43 -28.38 -22.78
CA SER A 127 -7.67 -28.92 -22.21
C SER A 127 -8.86 -27.94 -22.21
N LYS A 128 -8.61 -26.64 -22.36
CA LYS A 128 -9.61 -25.57 -22.25
C LYS A 128 -9.92 -24.91 -23.60
N TYR A 129 -8.91 -24.80 -24.46
CA TYR A 129 -8.96 -23.95 -25.64
C TYR A 129 -8.39 -24.65 -26.87
N SER A 130 -8.90 -24.29 -28.05
CA SER A 130 -8.33 -24.64 -29.36
C SER A 130 -8.47 -23.41 -30.25
N TRP A 131 -7.36 -22.92 -30.80
CA TRP A 131 -7.31 -21.59 -31.43
C TRP A 131 -6.98 -21.63 -32.92
N VAL A 132 -7.75 -20.85 -33.69
CA VAL A 132 -7.38 -20.39 -35.02
C VAL A 132 -6.84 -18.97 -34.88
N MET A 133 -5.55 -18.85 -34.61
CA MET A 133 -4.96 -17.57 -34.22
C MET A 133 -5.00 -16.51 -35.31
N LYS A 134 -5.14 -15.25 -34.87
CA LYS A 134 -4.97 -14.06 -35.70
C LYS A 134 -3.93 -13.12 -35.13
N ASN A 135 -3.26 -12.37 -36.01
CA ASN A 135 -2.33 -11.31 -35.63
C ASN A 135 -1.22 -11.77 -34.68
N VAL A 136 -0.44 -12.77 -35.09
CA VAL A 136 0.70 -13.28 -34.29
C VAL A 136 1.92 -12.35 -34.45
N SER A 137 1.84 -11.17 -33.84
CA SER A 137 2.89 -10.11 -33.88
C SER A 137 3.96 -10.29 -32.80
N ALA A 138 3.64 -10.98 -31.72
CA ALA A 138 4.55 -11.30 -30.63
C ALA A 138 4.93 -12.78 -30.69
N LEU A 139 6.22 -13.06 -30.91
CA LEU A 139 6.74 -14.42 -31.03
C LEU A 139 8.18 -14.48 -30.52
N VAL A 140 8.48 -15.39 -29.60
CA VAL A 140 9.83 -15.55 -29.05
C VAL A 140 10.06 -16.97 -28.54
N THR A 141 11.33 -17.41 -28.51
CA THR A 141 11.73 -18.63 -27.81
C THR A 141 12.43 -18.23 -26.52
N ASP A 142 11.96 -18.73 -25.38
CA ASP A 142 12.56 -18.41 -24.08
C ASP A 142 13.83 -19.24 -23.79
N SER A 143 14.51 -18.95 -22.68
CA SER A 143 15.73 -19.66 -22.28
C SER A 143 15.49 -21.13 -21.88
N LYS A 144 14.23 -21.55 -21.70
CA LYS A 144 13.83 -22.96 -21.48
C LYS A 144 13.50 -23.69 -22.79
N GLY A 145 13.62 -23.01 -23.94
CA GLY A 145 13.32 -23.58 -25.25
C GLY A 145 11.83 -23.63 -25.59
N ARG A 146 10.98 -22.96 -24.80
CA ARG A 146 9.53 -22.87 -25.06
C ARG A 146 9.27 -21.80 -26.11
N LEU A 147 8.44 -22.11 -27.10
CA LEU A 147 8.00 -21.14 -28.11
C LEU A 147 6.77 -20.41 -27.60
N TRP A 148 6.92 -19.15 -27.26
CA TRP A 148 5.86 -18.27 -26.81
C TRP A 148 5.30 -17.44 -27.96
N PHE A 149 3.99 -17.24 -27.97
CA PHE A 149 3.30 -16.37 -28.90
C PHE A 149 2.23 -15.52 -28.20
N GLY A 150 1.95 -14.35 -28.77
CA GLY A 150 0.76 -13.55 -28.47
C GLY A 150 -0.08 -13.36 -29.73
N SER A 151 -1.39 -13.54 -29.61
CA SER A 151 -2.39 -13.39 -30.67
C SER A 151 -3.64 -12.66 -30.16
N GLU A 152 -4.62 -12.37 -31.02
CA GLU A 152 -5.88 -11.75 -30.58
C GLU A 152 -6.66 -12.63 -29.58
N GLU A 153 -6.49 -13.95 -29.63
CA GLU A 153 -7.14 -14.90 -28.74
C GLU A 153 -6.50 -14.94 -27.34
N GLY A 154 -5.22 -14.58 -27.22
CA GLY A 154 -4.49 -14.58 -25.96
C GLY A 154 -2.99 -14.85 -26.10
N VAL A 155 -2.40 -15.42 -25.06
CA VAL A 155 -0.98 -15.85 -25.03
C VAL A 155 -0.93 -17.37 -24.95
N GLY A 156 0.07 -17.97 -25.57
CA GLY A 156 0.36 -19.38 -25.35
C GLY A 156 1.83 -19.71 -25.52
N TYR A 157 2.21 -20.89 -25.03
CA TYR A 157 3.52 -21.46 -25.31
C TYR A 157 3.48 -22.95 -25.62
N LEU A 158 4.43 -23.39 -26.43
CA LEU A 158 4.72 -24.80 -26.69
C LEU A 158 5.89 -25.26 -25.84
N ASP A 159 5.65 -26.21 -24.94
CA ASP A 159 6.67 -26.91 -24.17
C ASP A 159 6.70 -28.38 -24.57
N GLY A 160 7.81 -28.79 -25.20
CA GLY A 160 7.90 -30.10 -25.85
C GLY A 160 6.82 -30.29 -26.92
N LYS A 161 5.76 -31.03 -26.60
CA LYS A 161 4.62 -31.29 -27.51
C LYS A 161 3.30 -30.70 -27.01
N SER A 162 3.30 -30.11 -25.82
CA SER A 162 2.09 -29.65 -25.16
C SER A 162 1.98 -28.15 -25.24
N TRP A 163 0.79 -27.66 -25.59
CA TRP A 163 0.47 -26.24 -25.50
C TRP A 163 -0.10 -25.90 -24.13
N LYS A 164 0.15 -24.68 -23.71
CA LYS A 164 -0.56 -24.03 -22.62
C LYS A 164 -1.05 -22.67 -23.07
N LEU A 165 -2.34 -22.41 -22.90
CA LEU A 165 -3.03 -21.25 -23.46
C LEU A 165 -3.67 -20.41 -22.35
N PHE A 166 -3.61 -19.08 -22.51
CA PHE A 166 -3.98 -18.11 -21.49
C PHE A 166 -4.82 -16.99 -22.07
N THR A 167 -5.94 -16.70 -21.41
CA THR A 167 -6.82 -15.56 -21.67
C THR A 167 -6.90 -14.67 -20.43
N GLY A 168 -7.77 -13.65 -20.44
CA GLY A 168 -8.08 -12.87 -19.24
C GLY A 168 -8.56 -13.72 -18.06
N LYS A 169 -9.20 -14.87 -18.32
CA LYS A 169 -9.61 -15.83 -17.28
C LYS A 169 -8.43 -16.42 -16.52
N GLU A 170 -7.27 -16.53 -17.17
CA GLU A 170 -6.03 -17.02 -16.57
C GLU A 170 -5.09 -15.89 -16.11
N GLY A 171 -5.51 -14.62 -16.18
CA GLY A 171 -4.76 -13.48 -15.68
C GLY A 171 -4.09 -12.61 -16.74
N LEU A 172 -4.29 -12.88 -18.04
CA LEU A 172 -3.73 -12.02 -19.10
C LEU A 172 -4.43 -10.65 -19.08
N PRO A 173 -3.74 -9.53 -18.83
CA PRO A 173 -4.39 -8.23 -18.69
C PRO A 173 -4.80 -7.61 -20.03
N TYR A 174 -4.11 -7.94 -21.12
CA TYR A 174 -4.32 -7.32 -22.43
C TYR A 174 -3.82 -8.20 -23.58
N ASN A 175 -4.46 -8.15 -24.74
CA ASN A 175 -4.22 -9.08 -25.86
C ASN A 175 -3.90 -8.40 -27.22
N LYS A 176 -3.64 -7.09 -27.25
CA LYS A 176 -3.23 -6.39 -28.48
C LYS A 176 -1.71 -6.21 -28.54
N PHE A 177 -1.02 -7.28 -28.92
CA PHE A 177 0.43 -7.39 -28.90
C PHE A 177 1.14 -6.63 -30.03
N THR A 178 2.36 -6.17 -29.76
CA THR A 178 3.23 -5.48 -30.73
C THR A 178 4.56 -6.20 -30.93
N CYS A 179 5.11 -6.81 -29.88
CA CYS A 179 6.39 -7.53 -29.91
C CYS A 179 6.53 -8.47 -28.71
N ALA A 180 7.56 -9.33 -28.72
CA ALA A 180 7.97 -10.11 -27.56
C ALA A 180 9.50 -10.14 -27.44
N ALA A 181 9.98 -10.27 -26.21
CA ALA A 181 11.40 -10.47 -25.90
C ALA A 181 11.56 -11.51 -24.79
N ALA A 182 12.56 -12.38 -24.92
CA ALA A 182 12.90 -13.33 -23.86
C ALA A 182 13.83 -12.67 -22.85
N GLY A 183 13.59 -12.93 -21.58
CA GLY A 183 14.56 -12.75 -20.50
C GLY A 183 15.21 -14.07 -20.12
N GLU A 184 15.97 -14.03 -19.03
CA GLU A 184 16.56 -15.21 -18.41
C GLU A 184 15.52 -16.05 -17.65
N ASP A 185 15.88 -17.28 -17.28
CA ASP A 185 15.07 -18.19 -16.44
C ASP A 185 13.62 -18.48 -16.91
N GLY A 186 13.38 -18.36 -18.21
CA GLY A 186 12.08 -18.58 -18.84
C GLY A 186 11.11 -17.41 -18.71
N ILE A 187 11.60 -16.23 -18.30
CA ILE A 187 10.81 -14.99 -18.28
C ILE A 187 10.59 -14.51 -19.71
N VAL A 188 9.40 -14.04 -20.00
CA VAL A 188 9.05 -13.45 -21.30
C VAL A 188 8.38 -12.11 -21.09
N TRP A 189 8.77 -11.13 -21.90
CA TRP A 189 8.12 -9.83 -21.99
C TRP A 189 7.31 -9.75 -23.28
N PHE A 190 6.08 -9.28 -23.16
CA PHE A 190 5.21 -8.93 -24.27
C PHE A 190 5.00 -7.42 -24.30
N GLY A 191 5.31 -6.80 -25.43
CA GLY A 191 4.89 -5.44 -25.73
C GLY A 191 3.48 -5.42 -26.27
N THR A 192 2.69 -4.43 -25.87
CA THR A 192 1.33 -4.24 -26.36
C THR A 192 1.09 -2.79 -26.76
N VAL A 193 -0.07 -2.50 -27.34
CA VAL A 193 -0.47 -1.11 -27.61
C VAL A 193 -0.90 -0.35 -26.34
N LYS A 194 -1.08 -1.04 -25.21
CA LYS A 194 -1.41 -0.47 -23.91
C LYS A 194 -0.64 -1.24 -22.82
N GLY A 195 0.58 -0.81 -22.53
CA GLY A 195 1.46 -1.40 -21.51
C GLY A 195 2.34 -2.55 -21.99
N ALA A 196 3.20 -3.02 -21.09
CA ALA A 196 4.01 -4.23 -21.23
C ALA A 196 3.57 -5.30 -20.23
N ILE A 197 3.73 -6.57 -20.59
CA ILE A 197 3.35 -7.72 -19.76
C ILE A 197 4.59 -8.59 -19.56
N GLU A 198 5.03 -8.76 -18.32
CA GLU A 198 6.02 -9.78 -17.94
C GLU A 198 5.28 -11.07 -17.59
N VAL A 199 5.79 -12.20 -18.07
CA VAL A 199 5.32 -13.53 -17.71
C VAL A 199 6.43 -14.29 -17.02
N GLU A 200 6.18 -14.70 -15.78
CA GLU A 200 7.08 -15.51 -14.96
C GLU A 200 6.27 -16.63 -14.29
N ASN A 201 6.66 -17.88 -14.52
CA ASN A 201 5.95 -19.06 -13.98
C ASN A 201 4.43 -19.01 -14.20
N ASP A 202 4.03 -18.57 -15.40
CA ASP A 202 2.63 -18.41 -15.83
C ASP A 202 1.82 -17.33 -15.09
N PHE A 203 2.49 -16.49 -14.28
CA PHE A 203 1.92 -15.29 -13.70
C PHE A 203 2.22 -14.07 -14.58
N PHE A 204 1.18 -13.30 -14.85
CA PHE A 204 1.25 -12.07 -15.64
C PHE A 204 1.42 -10.86 -14.72
N LYS A 205 2.47 -10.07 -14.93
CA LYS A 205 2.69 -8.78 -14.26
C LYS A 205 2.53 -7.67 -15.29
N TYR A 206 1.73 -6.67 -14.98
CA TYR A 206 1.37 -5.62 -15.92
C TYR A 206 2.09 -4.31 -15.61
N ARG A 207 2.83 -3.79 -16.59
CA ARG A 207 3.59 -2.54 -16.49
C ARG A 207 2.92 -1.52 -17.40
N PHE A 208 2.25 -0.55 -16.80
CA PHE A 208 1.31 0.34 -17.49
C PHE A 208 1.34 1.75 -16.90
N SER A 209 0.98 2.75 -17.72
CA SER A 209 0.99 4.17 -17.38
C SER A 209 2.38 4.69 -16.99
N ARG A 210 2.43 5.98 -16.66
CA ARG A 210 3.65 6.74 -16.37
C ARG A 210 4.44 6.24 -15.16
N ARG A 211 3.83 5.43 -14.30
CA ARG A 211 4.54 4.68 -13.25
C ARG A 211 5.65 3.81 -13.82
N TRP A 212 5.37 3.14 -14.95
CA TRP A 212 6.29 2.16 -15.53
C TRP A 212 6.88 2.61 -16.87
N LEU A 213 6.10 3.36 -17.65
CA LEU A 213 6.36 3.58 -19.07
C LEU A 213 6.38 5.06 -19.45
N ALA A 214 7.25 5.44 -20.39
CA ALA A 214 7.25 6.78 -20.99
C ALA A 214 5.96 7.03 -21.80
N ASP A 215 5.43 5.98 -22.43
CA ASP A 215 4.15 5.94 -23.14
C ASP A 215 3.64 4.49 -23.16
N ASP A 216 2.33 4.29 -23.18
CA ASP A 216 1.74 2.97 -23.08
C ASP A 216 1.92 2.12 -24.35
N ARG A 217 2.13 2.72 -25.52
CA ARG A 217 2.34 1.96 -26.75
C ARG A 217 3.79 1.49 -26.83
N ILE A 218 4.00 0.18 -26.69
CA ILE A 218 5.32 -0.43 -26.81
C ILE A 218 5.64 -0.72 -28.28
N SER A 219 6.75 -0.19 -28.78
CA SER A 219 7.27 -0.45 -30.12
C SER A 219 8.21 -1.66 -30.14
N HIS A 220 9.08 -1.77 -29.13
CA HIS A 220 10.09 -2.83 -29.05
C HIS A 220 10.60 -3.01 -27.62
N ILE A 221 11.03 -4.22 -27.29
CA ILE A 221 11.61 -4.56 -25.98
C ILE A 221 12.99 -5.18 -26.20
N ALA A 222 13.96 -4.82 -25.36
CA ALA A 222 15.24 -5.51 -25.29
C ALA A 222 15.60 -5.77 -23.82
N VAL A 223 16.00 -6.99 -23.52
CA VAL A 223 16.33 -7.44 -22.16
C VAL A 223 17.83 -7.74 -22.09
N GLN A 224 18.49 -7.21 -21.06
CA GLN A 224 19.89 -7.49 -20.76
C GLN A 224 20.03 -8.80 -19.98
N GLN A 225 21.24 -9.36 -19.94
CA GLN A 225 21.54 -10.59 -19.18
C GLN A 225 21.29 -10.44 -17.66
N ASP A 226 21.39 -9.22 -17.12
CA ASP A 226 21.08 -8.95 -15.71
C ASP A 226 19.57 -8.82 -15.43
N GLY A 227 18.73 -9.04 -16.45
CA GLY A 227 17.28 -8.91 -16.39
C GLY A 227 16.77 -7.47 -16.54
N THR A 228 17.64 -6.48 -16.75
CA THR A 228 17.21 -5.10 -17.04
C THR A 228 16.48 -5.06 -18.38
N ALA A 229 15.22 -4.62 -18.36
CA ALA A 229 14.39 -4.51 -19.55
C ALA A 229 14.31 -3.05 -20.03
N TRP A 230 14.49 -2.85 -21.33
CA TRP A 230 14.34 -1.56 -21.99
C TRP A 230 13.16 -1.60 -22.96
N PHE A 231 12.38 -0.53 -22.95
CA PHE A 231 11.12 -0.41 -23.70
C PHE A 231 11.19 0.82 -24.58
N ALA A 232 11.22 0.61 -25.91
CA ALA A 232 10.99 1.68 -26.86
C ALA A 232 9.49 1.96 -26.94
N THR A 233 9.08 3.22 -26.79
CA THR A 233 7.66 3.61 -26.74
C THR A 233 7.33 4.73 -27.72
N GLY A 234 6.05 5.12 -27.78
CA GLY A 234 5.59 6.25 -28.58
C GLY A 234 6.16 7.63 -28.17
N LYS A 235 6.71 7.77 -26.96
CA LYS A 235 7.24 9.05 -26.42
C LYS A 235 8.51 8.89 -25.58
N GLY A 236 9.45 8.07 -26.07
CA GLY A 236 10.76 7.90 -25.43
C GLY A 236 11.08 6.44 -25.10
N VAL A 237 11.87 6.25 -24.04
CA VAL A 237 12.35 4.94 -23.61
C VAL A 237 12.18 4.77 -22.11
N SER A 238 11.64 3.64 -21.68
CA SER A 238 11.67 3.22 -20.27
C SER A 238 12.72 2.16 -20.03
N ARG A 239 13.34 2.21 -18.85
CA ARG A 239 14.21 1.16 -18.32
C ARG A 239 13.63 0.64 -17.01
N ILE A 240 13.45 -0.67 -16.91
CA ILE A 240 13.11 -1.35 -15.66
C ILE A 240 14.34 -2.16 -15.24
N LYS A 241 15.01 -1.71 -14.17
CA LYS A 241 16.17 -2.40 -13.58
C LYS A 241 15.72 -3.30 -12.45
N ARG A 242 16.32 -4.48 -12.35
CA ARG A 242 16.13 -5.41 -11.23
C ARG A 242 17.21 -5.19 -10.18
N VAL A 243 16.82 -4.81 -8.98
CA VAL A 243 17.73 -4.52 -7.87
C VAL A 243 17.43 -5.48 -6.73
N ALA A 244 18.40 -6.33 -6.40
CA ALA A 244 18.29 -7.18 -5.23
C ALA A 244 18.46 -6.35 -3.96
N MET A 245 17.47 -6.38 -3.07
CA MET A 245 17.49 -5.68 -1.79
C MET A 245 16.74 -6.46 -0.73
N SER A 246 17.05 -6.20 0.53
CA SER A 246 16.30 -6.71 1.67
C SER A 246 15.15 -5.77 2.04
N LEU A 247 14.24 -6.19 2.91
CA LEU A 247 13.19 -5.29 3.41
C LEU A 247 13.80 -4.16 4.26
N GLU A 248 14.90 -4.44 4.94
CA GLU A 248 15.65 -3.46 5.73
C GLU A 248 16.33 -2.40 4.84
N ASP A 249 16.96 -2.81 3.73
CA ASP A 249 17.53 -1.87 2.74
C ASP A 249 16.45 -0.89 2.25
N LYS A 250 15.24 -1.40 1.99
CA LYS A 250 14.08 -0.61 1.56
C LYS A 250 13.54 0.28 2.68
N ALA A 251 13.51 -0.20 3.92
CA ALA A 251 13.14 0.60 5.09
C ALA A 251 14.09 1.80 5.29
N GLN A 252 15.39 1.64 5.03
CA GLN A 252 16.37 2.72 5.11
C GLN A 252 16.13 3.79 4.03
N ILE A 253 15.80 3.37 2.80
CA ILE A 253 15.42 4.29 1.71
C ILE A 253 14.21 5.13 2.10
N PHE A 254 13.15 4.49 2.61
CA PHE A 254 11.93 5.20 3.00
C PHE A 254 12.10 6.06 4.25
N THR A 255 12.90 5.63 5.22
CA THR A 255 13.25 6.48 6.37
C THR A 255 13.95 7.75 5.89
N ARG A 256 14.92 7.64 4.98
CA ARG A 256 15.60 8.80 4.40
C ARG A 256 14.65 9.71 3.62
N GLN A 257 13.78 9.14 2.78
CA GLN A 257 12.78 9.90 2.05
C GLN A 257 11.91 10.74 2.99
N VAL A 258 11.34 10.11 4.04
CA VAL A 258 10.48 10.81 4.99
C VAL A 258 11.23 11.99 5.63
N GLU A 259 12.47 11.74 6.06
CA GLU A 259 13.28 12.75 6.74
C GLU A 259 13.73 13.89 5.84
N GLU A 260 14.02 13.62 4.57
CA GLU A 260 14.49 14.63 3.62
C GLU A 260 13.36 15.46 3.01
N ARG A 261 12.18 14.87 2.77
CA ARG A 261 11.13 15.46 1.91
C ARG A 261 9.75 15.58 2.56
N HIS A 262 9.54 14.98 3.73
CA HIS A 262 8.23 15.00 4.41
C HIS A 262 8.28 15.57 5.82
N ASN A 263 9.46 15.83 6.39
CA ASN A 263 9.57 16.31 7.76
C ASN A 263 9.48 17.84 7.85
N ARG A 264 8.38 18.33 8.42
CA ARG A 264 8.09 19.74 8.67
C ARG A 264 8.11 20.03 10.17
N MET A 265 9.25 20.46 10.70
CA MET A 265 9.40 20.78 12.14
C MET A 265 9.04 19.60 13.08
N GLY A 266 9.24 18.36 12.63
CA GLY A 266 8.87 17.14 13.33
C GLY A 266 7.53 16.54 12.93
N PHE A 267 6.70 17.26 12.16
CA PHE A 267 5.48 16.73 11.55
C PHE A 267 5.77 16.02 10.23
N ILE A 268 5.18 14.86 10.01
CA ILE A 268 5.20 14.19 8.71
C ILE A 268 4.09 14.78 7.85
N ALA A 269 4.49 15.44 6.79
CA ALA A 269 3.66 16.27 5.94
C ALA A 269 3.70 15.81 4.47
N GLN A 270 2.82 16.38 3.66
CA GLN A 270 2.77 16.11 2.23
C GLN A 270 3.99 16.74 1.52
N SER A 271 4.50 16.06 0.50
CA SER A 271 5.56 16.56 -0.38
C SER A 271 4.93 16.91 -1.73
N HIS A 272 4.90 18.20 -2.07
CA HIS A 272 4.46 18.69 -3.36
C HIS A 272 5.66 18.79 -4.31
N LEU A 273 5.52 18.29 -5.53
CA LEU A 273 6.55 18.37 -6.56
C LEU A 273 6.19 19.50 -7.54
N THR A 274 6.98 20.57 -7.52
CA THR A 274 6.79 21.71 -8.45
C THR A 274 7.05 21.33 -9.90
N GLU A 275 7.82 20.27 -10.16
CA GLU A 275 8.00 19.64 -11.46
C GLU A 275 7.46 18.21 -11.43
N ARG A 276 6.58 17.89 -12.39
CA ARG A 276 5.91 16.59 -12.48
C ARG A 276 6.93 15.44 -12.54
N PHE A 277 6.78 14.47 -11.64
CA PHE A 277 7.62 13.27 -11.48
C PHE A 277 9.07 13.54 -11.06
N ASN A 278 9.41 14.72 -10.54
CA ASN A 278 10.76 15.06 -10.11
C ASN A 278 10.85 15.22 -8.58
N PRO A 279 11.30 14.20 -7.83
CA PRO A 279 11.48 14.31 -6.38
C PRO A 279 12.47 15.41 -5.94
N ALA A 280 13.38 15.85 -6.82
CA ALA A 280 14.32 16.92 -6.50
C ALA A 280 13.66 18.30 -6.45
N SER A 281 12.44 18.44 -6.98
CA SER A 281 11.64 19.67 -6.93
C SER A 281 10.62 19.65 -5.78
N SER A 282 10.88 18.85 -4.75
CA SER A 282 10.02 18.67 -3.59
C SER A 282 9.97 19.93 -2.73
N GLU A 283 8.76 20.34 -2.38
CA GLU A 283 8.44 21.38 -1.42
C GLU A 283 7.47 20.81 -0.39
N VAL A 284 7.78 20.99 0.88
CA VAL A 284 6.92 20.49 1.96
C VAL A 284 5.66 21.34 2.04
N ALA A 285 4.51 20.71 1.85
CA ALA A 285 3.20 21.31 1.92
C ALA A 285 2.50 20.95 3.25
N ILE A 286 1.38 21.60 3.54
CA ILE A 286 0.49 21.15 4.61
C ILE A 286 -0.50 20.10 4.08
N SER A 287 -0.85 19.12 4.91
CA SER A 287 -1.98 18.22 4.62
C SER A 287 -3.16 18.49 5.56
N ASP A 288 -4.28 17.81 5.35
CA ASP A 288 -5.38 17.83 6.32
C ASP A 288 -5.03 17.05 7.61
N ASN A 289 -4.03 16.17 7.58
CA ASN A 289 -3.81 15.12 8.58
C ASN A 289 -2.34 14.94 9.02
N ASP A 290 -1.60 16.04 9.13
CA ASP A 290 -0.18 15.99 9.55
C ASP A 290 -0.04 15.25 10.91
N GLY A 291 -0.96 15.45 11.85
CA GLY A 291 -0.96 14.77 13.15
C GLY A 291 -1.05 13.25 13.04
N MET A 292 -2.04 12.75 12.30
CA MET A 292 -2.25 11.31 12.07
C MET A 292 -1.03 10.66 11.40
N TYR A 293 -0.49 11.25 10.32
CA TYR A 293 0.68 10.70 9.64
C TYR A 293 1.93 10.75 10.53
N THR A 294 2.09 11.81 11.33
CA THR A 294 3.16 11.90 12.33
C THR A 294 3.05 10.78 13.37
N ALA A 295 1.84 10.49 13.84
CA ALA A 295 1.61 9.42 14.79
C ALA A 295 1.86 8.03 14.18
N MET A 296 1.46 7.80 12.93
CA MET A 296 1.77 6.57 12.21
C MET A 296 3.28 6.38 12.04
N TYR A 297 4.02 7.43 11.68
CA TYR A 297 5.48 7.37 11.57
C TYR A 297 6.12 7.13 12.93
N GLY A 298 5.65 7.83 13.98
CA GLY A 298 6.08 7.60 15.35
C GLY A 298 5.87 6.16 15.79
N ALA A 299 4.72 5.56 15.46
CA ALA A 299 4.43 4.16 15.76
C ALA A 299 5.36 3.21 14.99
N ALA A 300 5.67 3.50 13.72
CA ALA A 300 6.63 2.74 12.93
C ALA A 300 8.02 2.73 13.61
N GLN A 301 8.49 3.89 14.04
CA GLN A 301 9.79 4.03 14.71
C GLN A 301 9.78 3.42 16.12
N ALA A 302 8.65 3.45 16.84
CA ALA A 302 8.49 2.76 18.12
C ALA A 302 8.58 1.24 17.96
N PHE A 303 7.95 0.66 16.93
CA PHE A 303 8.11 -0.76 16.60
C PHE A 303 9.53 -1.09 16.14
N ARG A 304 10.16 -0.23 15.31
CA ARG A 304 11.58 -0.38 14.91
C ARG A 304 12.48 -0.44 16.13
N TYR A 305 12.36 0.51 17.05
CA TYR A 305 13.14 0.53 18.28
C TYR A 305 12.92 -0.75 19.10
N ALA A 306 11.66 -1.18 19.27
CA ALA A 306 11.35 -2.38 20.03
C ALA A 306 11.91 -3.67 19.40
N ALA A 307 11.92 -3.76 18.07
CA ALA A 307 12.41 -4.93 17.35
C ALA A 307 13.94 -4.97 17.23
N THR A 308 14.61 -3.81 17.18
CA THR A 308 16.04 -3.71 16.81
C THR A 308 16.94 -3.15 17.90
N GLY A 309 16.39 -2.42 18.87
CA GLY A 309 17.17 -1.64 19.84
C GLY A 309 17.82 -0.37 19.27
N ASP A 310 17.50 0.02 18.03
CA ASP A 310 18.11 1.16 17.35
C ASP A 310 17.76 2.52 18.02
N MET A 311 18.80 3.22 18.48
CA MET A 311 18.65 4.51 19.16
C MET A 311 18.23 5.64 18.22
N GLU A 312 18.50 5.55 16.92
CA GLU A 312 17.94 6.49 15.93
C GLU A 312 16.42 6.35 15.89
N ALA A 313 15.92 5.12 15.86
CA ALA A 313 14.49 4.83 15.88
C ALA A 313 13.82 5.40 17.14
N LYS A 314 14.47 5.26 18.31
CA LYS A 314 14.00 5.91 19.54
C LYS A 314 13.92 7.43 19.37
N ALA A 315 14.99 8.07 18.87
CA ALA A 315 15.03 9.52 18.72
C ALA A 315 13.94 10.04 17.77
N LEU A 316 13.67 9.32 16.68
CA LEU A 316 12.61 9.65 15.73
C LEU A 316 11.22 9.46 16.36
N ALA A 317 11.01 8.38 17.12
CA ALA A 317 9.77 8.17 17.87
C ALA A 317 9.54 9.27 18.92
N ASP A 318 10.57 9.65 19.68
CA ASP A 318 10.52 10.74 20.66
C ASP A 318 10.17 12.08 19.99
N ARG A 319 10.72 12.35 18.80
CA ARG A 319 10.40 13.56 18.03
C ARG A 319 8.94 13.56 17.57
N SER A 320 8.46 12.48 16.98
CA SER A 320 7.06 12.35 16.56
C SER A 320 6.11 12.50 17.74
N PHE A 321 6.44 11.90 18.90
CA PHE A 321 5.66 12.07 20.13
C PHE A 321 5.59 13.54 20.57
N LYS A 322 6.74 14.24 20.58
CA LYS A 322 6.77 15.68 20.91
C LYS A 322 5.96 16.53 19.94
N ALA A 323 5.99 16.21 18.64
CA ALA A 323 5.19 16.89 17.63
C ALA A 323 3.69 16.67 17.84
N CYS A 324 3.25 15.42 18.03
CA CYS A 324 1.84 15.10 18.35
C CYS A 324 1.38 15.75 19.67
N LYS A 325 2.23 15.76 20.70
CA LYS A 325 1.93 16.46 21.95
C LYS A 325 1.82 17.97 21.75
N TRP A 326 2.65 18.55 20.89
CA TRP A 326 2.58 19.98 20.58
C TRP A 326 1.25 20.38 19.94
N LEU A 327 0.61 19.50 19.17
CA LEU A 327 -0.75 19.73 18.65
C LEU A 327 -1.76 19.98 19.77
N VAL A 328 -1.60 19.32 20.92
CA VAL A 328 -2.47 19.54 22.10
C VAL A 328 -2.05 20.78 22.87
N ASP A 329 -0.74 20.99 23.04
CA ASP A 329 -0.21 22.08 23.86
C ASP A 329 -0.44 23.47 23.24
N ILE A 330 -0.47 23.55 21.90
CA ILE A 330 -0.62 24.83 21.18
C ILE A 330 -2.05 25.37 21.21
N SER A 331 -3.04 24.48 21.36
CA SER A 331 -4.44 24.84 21.21
C SER A 331 -4.91 25.71 22.38
N HIS A 332 -6.00 26.43 22.13
CA HIS A 332 -6.54 27.35 23.13
C HIS A 332 -7.42 26.63 24.15
N GLU A 333 -7.92 25.45 23.81
CA GLU A 333 -8.80 24.62 24.63
C GLU A 333 -8.02 23.42 25.16
N LYS A 334 -8.01 23.24 26.49
CA LYS A 334 -7.18 22.22 27.12
C LYS A 334 -7.62 20.82 26.67
N GLY A 335 -6.67 20.06 26.12
CA GLY A 335 -6.90 18.69 25.65
C GLY A 335 -7.45 18.59 24.23
N PHE A 336 -7.69 19.72 23.55
CA PHE A 336 -8.04 19.72 22.14
C PHE A 336 -6.76 19.62 21.28
N PRO A 337 -6.55 18.58 20.46
CA PRO A 337 -5.43 18.53 19.53
C PRO A 337 -5.74 19.37 18.29
N ALA A 338 -4.79 20.20 17.84
CA ALA A 338 -4.76 20.75 16.48
C ALA A 338 -4.46 19.65 15.44
N ARG A 339 -4.67 19.95 14.16
CA ARG A 339 -4.31 19.04 13.04
C ARG A 339 -2.94 19.33 12.43
N VAL A 340 -2.60 20.61 12.35
CA VAL A 340 -1.41 21.14 11.67
C VAL A 340 -0.89 22.33 12.48
N ILE A 341 0.42 22.50 12.58
CA ILE A 341 1.06 23.72 13.10
C ILE A 341 2.01 24.26 12.04
N ILE A 342 1.94 25.55 11.73
CA ILE A 342 2.85 26.25 10.80
C ILE A 342 3.33 27.58 11.42
N PRO A 343 4.49 28.13 11.02
CA PRO A 343 4.87 29.50 11.35
C PRO A 343 3.85 30.54 10.86
N VAL A 344 3.75 31.69 11.51
CA VAL A 344 2.83 32.78 11.07
C VAL A 344 3.17 33.40 9.72
N ASP A 345 4.42 33.24 9.27
CA ASP A 345 4.93 33.69 7.97
C ASP A 345 4.99 32.54 6.94
N TRP A 346 4.26 31.44 7.18
CA TRP A 346 4.13 30.35 6.21
C TRP A 346 3.65 30.90 4.86
N HIS A 347 4.26 30.39 3.79
CA HIS A 347 4.11 30.94 2.45
C HIS A 347 2.70 30.78 1.86
N GLU A 348 1.97 29.73 2.25
CA GLU A 348 0.59 29.53 1.80
C GLU A 348 -0.41 30.38 2.60
N PRO A 349 -1.36 31.07 1.92
CA PRO A 349 -2.40 31.88 2.55
C PRO A 349 -3.55 30.99 3.08
N VAL A 350 -3.28 30.25 4.15
CA VAL A 350 -4.16 29.18 4.64
C VAL A 350 -5.56 29.64 5.06
N ASN A 351 -5.72 30.86 5.59
CA ASN A 351 -7.05 31.34 6.01
C ASN A 351 -7.90 31.80 4.82
N GLU A 352 -7.28 32.17 3.71
CA GLU A 352 -7.93 32.56 2.46
C GLU A 352 -8.40 31.32 1.69
N ILE A 353 -7.62 30.24 1.71
CA ILE A 353 -7.98 28.94 1.11
C ILE A 353 -9.19 28.33 1.84
N TYR A 354 -9.20 28.38 3.17
CA TYR A 354 -10.32 27.92 3.99
C TYR A 354 -11.24 29.08 4.41
N SER A 355 -11.75 29.79 3.40
CA SER A 355 -12.55 30.99 3.61
C SER A 355 -13.90 30.72 4.31
N ARG A 356 -14.43 31.78 4.92
CA ARG A 356 -15.81 31.79 5.46
C ARG A 356 -16.86 31.43 4.41
N GLU A 357 -16.67 31.86 3.16
CA GLU A 357 -17.55 31.49 2.05
C GLU A 357 -17.53 29.98 1.78
N SER A 358 -16.36 29.35 1.87
CA SER A 358 -16.24 27.88 1.76
C SER A 358 -17.07 27.18 2.84
N ASN A 359 -16.97 27.61 4.10
CA ASN A 359 -17.76 27.02 5.18
C ASN A 359 -19.27 27.18 4.96
N LEU A 360 -19.72 28.38 4.58
CA LEU A 360 -21.14 28.67 4.35
C LEU A 360 -21.71 27.87 3.16
N ARG A 361 -20.88 27.50 2.18
CA ARG A 361 -21.30 26.60 1.09
C ARG A 361 -21.52 25.18 1.59
N HIS A 362 -20.59 24.62 2.36
CA HIS A 362 -20.71 23.26 2.90
C HIS A 362 -21.89 23.13 3.88
N GLN A 363 -22.17 24.18 4.65
CA GLN A 363 -23.35 24.22 5.54
C GLN A 363 -24.69 24.02 4.85
N LYS A 364 -24.77 24.28 3.53
CA LYS A 364 -26.01 24.08 2.77
C LYS A 364 -26.33 22.60 2.56
N SER A 365 -25.30 21.75 2.46
CA SER A 365 -25.43 20.30 2.28
C SER A 365 -25.23 19.53 3.58
N ASP A 366 -24.49 20.10 4.53
CA ASP A 366 -24.16 19.47 5.80
C ASP A 366 -24.47 20.42 6.98
N PRO A 367 -25.63 20.25 7.64
CA PRO A 367 -26.03 21.09 8.77
C PRO A 367 -25.07 21.06 9.98
N MET A 368 -24.22 20.03 10.07
CA MET A 368 -23.24 19.87 11.15
C MET A 368 -21.90 20.54 10.80
N TRP A 369 -21.71 21.00 9.56
CA TRP A 369 -20.54 21.76 9.17
C TRP A 369 -20.50 23.10 9.91
N LYS A 370 -19.36 23.47 10.50
CA LYS A 370 -19.26 24.74 11.25
C LYS A 370 -18.66 25.87 10.42
N ASP A 371 -19.19 27.07 10.63
CA ASP A 371 -18.59 28.33 10.17
C ASP A 371 -17.44 28.71 11.12
N ILE A 372 -16.26 28.14 10.87
CA ILE A 372 -15.04 28.42 11.63
C ILE A 372 -14.09 29.31 10.84
N TYR A 373 -13.85 30.52 11.35
CA TYR A 373 -12.95 31.49 10.76
C TYR A 373 -12.32 32.40 11.84
N PRO A 374 -10.99 32.50 11.93
CA PRO A 374 -9.99 31.82 11.10
C PRO A 374 -9.95 30.31 11.36
N ARG A 375 -9.71 29.50 10.32
CA ARG A 375 -9.47 28.04 10.47
C ARG A 375 -8.07 27.76 11.00
N PHE A 376 -7.18 28.73 10.83
CA PHE A 376 -5.83 28.74 11.38
C PHE A 376 -5.71 29.91 12.37
N PRO A 377 -6.23 29.77 13.61
CA PRO A 377 -5.97 30.73 14.68
C PRO A 377 -4.46 30.82 15.02
N LYS A 378 -4.06 31.99 15.54
CA LYS A 378 -2.71 32.21 16.06
C LYS A 378 -2.55 31.55 17.42
N SER A 379 -1.38 30.98 17.70
CA SER A 379 -0.97 30.53 19.03
C SER A 379 -0.96 31.67 20.05
N LYS A 380 -1.00 31.35 21.35
CA LYS A 380 -0.99 32.33 22.45
C LYS A 380 0.22 33.27 22.43
N ASP A 381 1.37 32.80 21.96
CA ASP A 381 2.60 33.60 21.81
C ASP A 381 2.69 34.35 20.47
N GLY A 382 1.72 34.16 19.58
CA GLY A 382 1.62 34.82 18.27
C GLY A 382 2.64 34.35 17.23
N LYS A 383 3.38 33.26 17.48
CA LYS A 383 4.46 32.78 16.58
C LYS A 383 4.01 31.74 15.56
N PHE A 384 2.93 31.02 15.84
CA PHE A 384 2.45 29.93 15.00
C PHE A 384 0.98 30.10 14.66
N LEU A 385 0.57 29.51 13.54
CA LEU A 385 -0.81 29.20 13.23
C LEU A 385 -1.03 27.71 13.43
N TRP A 386 -2.21 27.33 13.92
CA TRP A 386 -2.57 25.94 14.09
C TRP A 386 -3.95 25.66 13.51
N LYS A 387 -4.11 24.54 12.81
CA LYS A 387 -5.37 24.15 12.17
C LYS A 387 -6.32 23.55 13.19
N CYS A 388 -7.49 24.15 13.32
CA CYS A 388 -8.58 23.67 14.16
C CYS A 388 -9.49 22.68 13.40
N ASP A 389 -10.69 22.38 13.93
CA ASP A 389 -11.67 21.46 13.32
C ASP A 389 -11.12 20.04 13.11
N THR A 390 -10.53 19.51 14.17
CA THR A 390 -9.88 18.20 14.24
C THR A 390 -10.87 17.06 14.02
N SER A 391 -10.49 16.14 13.14
CA SER A 391 -11.28 14.97 12.79
C SER A 391 -10.94 13.76 13.68
N SER A 392 -11.80 12.74 13.68
CA SER A 392 -11.68 11.54 14.52
C SER A 392 -10.47 10.66 14.17
N ASP A 393 -10.01 10.72 12.93
CA ASP A 393 -8.83 10.05 12.41
C ASP A 393 -7.53 10.49 13.08
N GLU A 394 -7.40 11.77 13.43
CA GLU A 394 -6.31 12.29 14.26
C GLU A 394 -6.25 11.55 15.60
N LEU A 395 -7.40 11.40 16.27
CA LEU A 395 -7.49 10.70 17.54
C LEU A 395 -7.18 9.21 17.40
N ALA A 396 -7.68 8.55 16.35
CA ALA A 396 -7.38 7.14 16.08
C ALA A 396 -5.87 6.90 15.93
N GLY A 397 -5.19 7.72 15.14
CA GLY A 397 -3.73 7.66 14.98
C GLY A 397 -2.98 8.00 16.27
N HIS A 398 -3.39 9.07 16.97
CA HIS A 398 -2.76 9.51 18.20
C HIS A 398 -2.86 8.46 19.32
N PHE A 399 -4.05 7.92 19.60
CA PHE A 399 -4.22 6.92 20.66
C PHE A 399 -3.56 5.57 20.31
N PHE A 400 -3.53 5.20 19.04
CA PHE A 400 -2.73 4.06 18.57
C PHE A 400 -1.24 4.27 18.89
N PHE A 401 -0.69 5.42 18.52
CA PHE A 401 0.72 5.73 18.76
C PHE A 401 1.06 5.92 20.24
N TYR A 402 0.27 6.68 21.00
CA TYR A 402 0.57 6.97 22.41
C TYR A 402 0.67 5.70 23.26
N GLY A 403 -0.25 4.74 23.07
CA GLY A 403 -0.17 3.45 23.76
C GLY A 403 1.10 2.68 23.39
N ILE A 404 1.44 2.63 22.09
CA ILE A 404 2.66 1.96 21.60
C ILE A 404 3.91 2.64 22.15
N TYR A 405 4.00 3.97 22.08
CA TYR A 405 5.14 4.73 22.58
C TYR A 405 5.32 4.54 24.09
N TYR A 406 4.23 4.56 24.87
CA TYR A 406 4.26 4.32 26.30
C TYR A 406 4.83 2.95 26.66
N ASP A 407 4.40 1.90 25.94
CA ASP A 407 4.83 0.53 26.20
C ASP A 407 6.28 0.28 25.74
N LEU A 408 6.61 0.75 24.54
CA LEU A 408 7.79 0.30 23.82
C LEU A 408 8.98 1.26 23.96
N VAL A 409 8.72 2.57 24.02
CA VAL A 409 9.74 3.61 23.90
C VAL A 409 10.01 4.30 25.24
N ALA A 410 8.96 4.78 25.92
CA ALA A 410 9.09 5.52 27.18
C ALA A 410 9.63 4.63 28.31
N LYS A 411 10.87 4.86 28.74
CA LYS A 411 11.54 4.11 29.81
C LYS A 411 11.63 4.90 31.11
N THR A 412 11.84 6.22 31.05
CA THR A 412 11.92 7.04 32.25
C THR A 412 10.55 7.50 32.73
N GLU A 413 10.44 7.87 34.00
CA GLU A 413 9.19 8.42 34.52
C GLU A 413 8.85 9.78 33.91
N GLU A 414 9.85 10.58 33.52
CA GLU A 414 9.63 11.84 32.81
C GLU A 414 8.98 11.60 31.44
N GLU A 415 9.51 10.63 30.67
CA GLU A 415 8.94 10.23 29.38
C GLU A 415 7.51 9.71 29.56
N LYS A 416 7.30 8.77 30.49
CA LYS A 416 5.97 8.21 30.77
C LYS A 416 4.99 9.25 31.28
N LYS A 417 5.44 10.19 32.11
CA LYS A 417 4.61 11.28 32.62
C LYS A 417 4.11 12.17 31.50
N ALA A 418 4.95 12.52 30.52
CA ALA A 418 4.53 13.32 29.38
C ALA A 418 3.42 12.63 28.56
N VAL A 419 3.49 11.28 28.41
CA VAL A 419 2.42 10.52 27.75
C VAL A 419 1.14 10.51 28.58
N ARG A 420 1.24 10.31 29.90
CA ARG A 420 0.08 10.36 30.82
C ARG A 420 -0.63 11.70 30.76
N GLU A 421 0.12 12.79 30.72
CA GLU A 421 -0.40 14.15 30.63
C GLU A 421 -1.18 14.36 29.32
N VAL A 422 -0.58 14.06 28.16
CA VAL A 422 -1.26 14.30 26.86
C VAL A 422 -2.46 13.39 26.64
N VAL A 423 -2.36 12.09 26.99
CA VAL A 423 -3.47 11.15 26.88
C VAL A 423 -4.60 11.54 27.82
N GLY A 424 -4.27 11.84 29.08
CA GLY A 424 -5.25 12.25 30.08
C GLY A 424 -5.94 13.56 29.70
N ASP A 425 -5.21 14.54 29.19
CA ASP A 425 -5.77 15.84 28.78
C ASP A 425 -6.78 15.68 27.64
N ILE A 426 -6.48 14.88 26.59
CA ILE A 426 -7.42 14.63 25.49
C ILE A 426 -8.65 13.85 25.97
N THR A 427 -8.45 12.77 26.74
CA THR A 427 -9.59 11.96 27.21
C THR A 427 -10.47 12.74 28.18
N ASP A 428 -9.89 13.55 29.07
CA ASP A 428 -10.63 14.42 29.99
C ASP A 428 -11.40 15.50 29.25
N HIS A 429 -10.85 16.02 28.15
CA HIS A 429 -11.56 16.93 27.25
C HIS A 429 -12.83 16.25 26.69
N LEU A 430 -12.69 15.07 26.08
CA LEU A 430 -13.82 14.32 25.55
C LEU A 430 -14.89 14.07 26.62
N VAL A 431 -14.50 13.52 27.78
CA VAL A 431 -15.44 13.19 28.88
C VAL A 431 -16.14 14.44 29.40
N ARG A 432 -15.41 15.54 29.64
CA ARG A 432 -15.98 16.81 30.14
C ARG A 432 -17.02 17.41 29.18
N HIS A 433 -16.86 17.18 27.88
CA HIS A 433 -17.78 17.67 26.85
C HIS A 433 -18.84 16.63 26.43
N GLY A 434 -19.05 15.57 27.22
CA GLY A 434 -20.06 14.55 26.91
C GLY A 434 -19.67 13.70 25.71
N TYR A 435 -18.39 13.30 25.65
CA TYR A 435 -17.74 12.53 24.58
C TYR A 435 -17.70 13.27 23.24
N LYS A 436 -17.46 14.59 23.30
CA LYS A 436 -17.37 15.46 22.12
C LYS A 436 -16.02 16.15 22.10
N LEU A 437 -15.45 16.26 20.90
CA LEU A 437 -14.27 17.07 20.65
C LEU A 437 -14.73 18.50 20.36
N VAL A 438 -14.63 19.36 21.38
CA VAL A 438 -15.06 20.76 21.34
C VAL A 438 -13.85 21.66 21.10
N ASP A 439 -13.94 22.47 20.06
CA ASP A 439 -12.85 23.32 19.59
C ASP A 439 -12.78 24.64 20.37
N TYR A 440 -11.79 25.48 20.06
CA TYR A 440 -11.56 26.77 20.71
C TYR A 440 -12.71 27.77 20.59
N ASP A 441 -13.60 27.58 19.62
CA ASP A 441 -14.80 28.39 19.42
C ASP A 441 -16.00 27.90 20.27
N GLY A 442 -15.79 26.87 21.09
CA GLY A 442 -16.81 26.25 21.94
C GLY A 442 -17.78 25.35 21.19
N LYS A 443 -17.51 25.03 19.91
CA LYS A 443 -18.36 24.15 19.09
C LYS A 443 -17.70 22.80 18.85
N VAL A 444 -18.54 21.79 18.66
CA VAL A 444 -18.09 20.44 18.30
C VAL A 444 -17.44 20.47 16.91
N THR A 445 -16.35 19.74 16.75
CA THR A 445 -15.74 19.48 15.43
C THR A 445 -16.68 18.65 14.56
N ARG A 446 -16.50 18.69 13.23
CA ARG A 446 -17.43 17.98 12.34
C ARG A 446 -17.47 16.46 12.57
N TRP A 447 -16.31 15.85 12.83
CA TRP A 447 -16.16 14.38 12.92
C TRP A 447 -15.84 13.87 14.33
N GLY A 448 -15.76 14.76 15.33
CA GLY A 448 -15.41 14.42 16.71
C GLY A 448 -16.60 14.33 17.67
N ASP A 449 -17.79 13.96 17.22
CA ASP A 449 -18.92 13.67 18.11
C ASP A 449 -19.01 12.15 18.37
N PHE A 450 -18.69 11.74 19.59
CA PHE A 450 -18.76 10.36 20.06
C PHE A 450 -19.88 10.17 21.09
N SER A 451 -20.88 11.06 21.12
CA SER A 451 -21.90 11.03 22.16
C SER A 451 -23.02 10.06 21.85
N PRO A 452 -23.66 9.46 22.87
CA PRO A 452 -24.83 8.62 22.67
C PRO A 452 -25.98 9.33 21.97
N GLU A 453 -26.14 10.64 22.16
CA GLU A 453 -27.19 11.43 21.51
C GLU A 453 -26.97 11.49 19.98
N TYR A 454 -25.73 11.70 19.54
CA TYR A 454 -25.40 11.74 18.12
C TYR A 454 -25.62 10.38 17.45
N PHE A 455 -25.15 9.30 18.05
CA PHE A 455 -25.28 7.94 17.52
C PHE A 455 -26.73 7.44 17.43
N ASN A 456 -27.62 7.97 18.28
CA ASN A 456 -29.06 7.65 18.25
C ASN A 456 -29.86 8.65 17.41
N SER A 457 -29.20 9.60 16.74
CA SER A 457 -29.81 10.54 15.80
C SER A 457 -29.77 10.00 14.37
N VAL A 458 -30.57 10.63 13.49
CA VAL A 458 -30.54 10.35 12.04
C VAL A 458 -29.21 10.76 11.37
N TYR A 459 -28.34 11.51 12.05
CA TYR A 459 -27.10 12.05 11.49
C TYR A 459 -25.84 11.26 11.86
N GLY A 460 -25.94 10.32 12.80
CA GLY A 460 -24.79 9.57 13.31
C GLY A 460 -25.02 8.06 13.38
N TYR A 461 -26.11 7.56 12.80
CA TYR A 461 -26.44 6.14 12.87
C TYR A 461 -25.42 5.27 12.11
N ASP A 462 -24.88 5.80 11.00
CA ASP A 462 -23.87 5.20 10.12
C ASP A 462 -22.48 5.20 10.78
N GLN A 463 -22.18 6.24 11.55
CA GLN A 463 -20.94 6.38 12.32
C GLN A 463 -20.94 5.62 13.65
N ARG A 464 -22.12 5.22 14.15
CA ARG A 464 -22.30 4.64 15.49
C ARG A 464 -21.37 3.47 15.79
N GLY A 465 -21.20 2.56 14.83
CA GLY A 465 -20.37 1.37 15.01
C GLY A 465 -18.90 1.73 15.21
N LEU A 466 -18.32 2.44 14.25
CA LEU A 466 -16.93 2.89 14.23
C LEU A 466 -16.61 3.78 15.43
N ASN A 467 -17.42 4.81 15.65
CA ASN A 467 -17.13 5.80 16.69
C ASN A 467 -17.35 5.25 18.11
N SER A 468 -18.30 4.34 18.33
CA SER A 468 -18.40 3.64 19.63
C SER A 468 -17.15 2.81 19.93
N MET A 469 -16.64 2.10 18.92
CA MET A 469 -15.43 1.30 19.04
C MET A 469 -14.20 2.20 19.30
N MET A 470 -14.07 3.31 18.58
CA MET A 470 -13.00 4.30 18.83
C MET A 470 -13.04 4.88 20.23
N MET A 471 -14.22 5.33 20.70
CA MET A 471 -14.35 5.90 22.05
C MET A 471 -13.98 4.89 23.16
N LEU A 472 -14.40 3.63 23.03
CA LEU A 472 -13.98 2.57 23.94
C LEU A 472 -12.48 2.30 23.88
N SER A 473 -11.88 2.35 22.69
CA SER A 473 -10.43 2.22 22.52
C SER A 473 -9.68 3.34 23.23
N PHE A 474 -10.12 4.60 23.06
CA PHE A 474 -9.49 5.76 23.69
C PHE A 474 -9.53 5.66 25.22
N LEU A 475 -10.65 5.22 25.78
CA LEU A 475 -10.79 5.00 27.23
C LEU A 475 -9.91 3.85 27.74
N ASN A 476 -9.79 2.74 26.99
CA ASN A 476 -8.93 1.62 27.35
C ASN A 476 -7.45 2.02 27.33
N VAL A 477 -7.01 2.75 26.30
CA VAL A 477 -5.64 3.30 26.23
C VAL A 477 -5.41 4.29 27.37
N ALA A 478 -6.36 5.20 27.65
CA ALA A 478 -6.24 6.17 28.74
C ALA A 478 -6.14 5.49 30.10
N LYS A 479 -6.97 4.48 30.38
CA LYS A 479 -6.89 3.64 31.58
C LYS A 479 -5.50 3.01 31.71
N HIS A 480 -5.00 2.37 30.65
CA HIS A 480 -3.70 1.69 30.67
C HIS A 480 -2.53 2.65 30.91
N VAL A 481 -2.50 3.77 30.18
CA VAL A 481 -1.40 4.74 30.23
C VAL A 481 -1.39 5.50 31.55
N THR A 482 -2.55 6.01 31.99
CA THR A 482 -2.64 6.88 33.17
C THR A 482 -2.79 6.11 34.48
N GLY A 483 -3.36 4.90 34.45
CA GLY A 483 -3.77 4.16 35.63
C GLY A 483 -5.01 4.73 36.34
N ASP A 484 -5.67 5.75 35.77
CA ASP A 484 -6.83 6.40 36.39
C ASP A 484 -8.10 5.54 36.19
N PRO A 485 -8.73 5.03 37.28
CA PRO A 485 -9.89 4.16 37.18
C PRO A 485 -11.14 4.86 36.61
N LYS A 486 -11.17 6.20 36.56
CA LYS A 486 -12.32 6.92 36.00
C LYS A 486 -12.60 6.55 34.55
N TYR A 487 -11.57 6.28 33.75
CA TYR A 487 -11.75 5.93 32.33
C TYR A 487 -12.43 4.56 32.16
N ASP A 488 -12.16 3.61 33.06
CA ASP A 488 -12.85 2.32 33.09
C ASP A 488 -14.32 2.49 33.49
N GLN A 489 -14.59 3.38 34.44
CA GLN A 489 -15.94 3.72 34.87
C GLN A 489 -16.75 4.41 33.75
N GLU A 490 -16.14 5.31 33.00
CA GLU A 490 -16.76 5.93 31.81
C GLU A 490 -17.03 4.88 30.73
N ALA A 491 -16.06 4.00 30.44
CA ALA A 491 -16.26 2.93 29.46
C ALA A 491 -17.38 1.97 29.89
N LYS A 492 -17.47 1.65 31.18
CA LYS A 492 -18.55 0.84 31.75
C LYS A 492 -19.91 1.54 31.59
N THR A 493 -20.00 2.84 31.85
CA THR A 493 -21.21 3.64 31.62
C THR A 493 -21.67 3.54 30.17
N LEU A 494 -20.75 3.74 29.22
CA LEU A 494 -21.04 3.66 27.79
C LEU A 494 -21.50 2.26 27.36
N ARG A 495 -20.91 1.21 27.93
CA ARG A 495 -21.33 -0.17 27.65
C ARG A 495 -22.70 -0.49 28.22
N ASP A 496 -22.93 -0.20 29.50
CA ASP A 496 -24.11 -0.69 30.21
C ASP A 496 -25.37 0.13 29.89
N LYS A 497 -25.22 1.45 29.70
CA LYS A 497 -26.36 2.34 29.46
C LYS A 497 -26.63 2.55 27.97
N TYR A 498 -25.60 2.52 27.14
CA TYR A 498 -25.68 2.91 25.73
C TYR A 498 -25.23 1.82 24.76
N ASN A 499 -24.88 0.62 25.26
CA ASN A 499 -24.56 -0.55 24.45
C ASN A 499 -23.37 -0.38 23.49
N TYR A 500 -22.38 0.45 23.84
CA TYR A 500 -21.24 0.73 22.94
C TYR A 500 -20.47 -0.54 22.54
N HIS A 501 -20.37 -1.53 23.45
CA HIS A 501 -19.75 -2.83 23.14
C HIS A 501 -20.52 -3.64 22.08
N ILE A 502 -21.84 -3.48 21.99
CA ILE A 502 -22.68 -4.09 20.95
C ILE A 502 -22.53 -3.34 19.63
N SER A 503 -22.50 -2.00 19.66
CA SER A 503 -22.21 -1.19 18.47
C SER A 503 -20.82 -1.50 17.91
N ALA A 504 -19.82 -1.67 18.78
CA ALA A 504 -18.45 -2.01 18.41
C ALA A 504 -18.31 -3.41 17.78
N MET A 505 -19.33 -4.27 17.82
CA MET A 505 -19.36 -5.54 17.06
C MET A 505 -19.54 -5.34 15.55
N HIS A 506 -20.04 -4.18 15.14
CA HIS A 506 -20.22 -3.77 13.75
C HIS A 506 -19.43 -2.48 13.53
N PRO A 507 -18.09 -2.57 13.54
CA PRO A 507 -17.22 -1.42 13.75
C PRO A 507 -17.09 -0.54 12.50
N LYS A 508 -17.75 -0.90 11.39
CA LYS A 508 -17.71 -0.16 10.13
C LYS A 508 -18.90 -0.54 9.25
N GLU A 509 -19.41 0.41 8.47
CA GLU A 509 -20.32 0.14 7.37
C GLU A 509 -19.58 -0.38 6.13
N PHE A 510 -20.09 -1.48 5.58
CA PHE A 510 -19.61 -2.10 4.33
C PHE A 510 -20.68 -2.10 3.24
N PHE A 511 -21.87 -1.59 3.54
CA PHE A 511 -22.98 -1.46 2.61
C PHE A 511 -23.98 -0.41 3.15
N PRO A 512 -24.61 0.42 2.30
CA PRO A 512 -24.46 0.45 0.84
C PRO A 512 -23.14 1.09 0.37
N PRO A 513 -22.64 0.82 -0.84
CA PRO A 513 -21.32 1.25 -1.31
C PRO A 513 -21.02 2.74 -1.13
N GLU A 514 -22.01 3.60 -1.31
CA GLU A 514 -21.89 5.06 -1.16
C GLU A 514 -21.53 5.51 0.26
N ASN A 515 -21.78 4.66 1.27
CA ASN A 515 -21.38 4.90 2.66
C ASN A 515 -20.02 4.29 2.99
N VAL A 516 -19.43 3.49 2.09
CA VAL A 516 -18.18 2.78 2.36
C VAL A 516 -17.00 3.70 2.14
N VAL A 517 -16.47 4.18 3.25
CA VAL A 517 -15.28 5.02 3.26
C VAL A 517 -14.02 4.15 3.42
N PRO A 518 -13.03 4.21 2.50
CA PRO A 518 -11.84 3.35 2.59
C PRO A 518 -10.87 3.69 3.72
N TRP A 519 -10.70 4.98 4.05
CA TRP A 519 -9.77 5.38 5.11
C TRP A 519 -10.26 4.99 6.51
N ASP A 520 -11.57 4.80 6.71
CA ASP A 520 -12.15 4.28 7.96
C ASP A 520 -11.62 2.89 8.32
N ASN A 521 -11.07 2.13 7.36
CA ASN A 521 -10.36 0.88 7.65
C ASN A 521 -9.16 1.11 8.57
N ASN A 522 -8.41 2.21 8.38
CA ASN A 522 -7.29 2.56 9.25
C ASN A 522 -7.80 2.94 10.65
N LEU A 523 -8.83 3.78 10.74
CA LEU A 523 -9.43 4.20 12.02
C LEU A 523 -9.92 2.98 12.81
N CYS A 524 -10.62 2.08 12.11
CA CYS A 524 -11.13 0.83 12.65
C CYS A 524 -10.01 -0.02 13.25
N LEU A 525 -9.02 -0.37 12.43
CA LEU A 525 -7.99 -1.33 12.84
C LEU A 525 -7.01 -0.74 13.86
N MET A 526 -6.59 0.52 13.71
CA MET A 526 -5.74 1.20 14.70
C MET A 526 -6.42 1.25 16.07
N SER A 527 -7.71 1.55 16.11
CA SER A 527 -8.46 1.60 17.37
C SER A 527 -8.74 0.20 17.93
N MET A 528 -8.96 -0.81 17.08
CA MET A 528 -9.07 -2.22 17.51
C MET A 528 -7.79 -2.71 18.19
N TYR A 529 -6.62 -2.24 17.75
CA TYR A 529 -5.35 -2.58 18.39
C TYR A 529 -5.34 -2.15 19.87
N GLY A 530 -5.66 -0.88 20.16
CA GLY A 530 -5.76 -0.39 21.54
C GLY A 530 -6.88 -1.05 22.35
N LEU A 531 -8.04 -1.26 21.71
CA LEU A 531 -9.22 -1.86 22.34
C LEU A 531 -8.93 -3.29 22.80
N ILE A 532 -8.40 -4.14 21.93
CA ILE A 532 -8.13 -5.57 22.22
C ILE A 532 -6.86 -5.74 23.05
N LYS A 533 -5.81 -4.93 22.82
CA LYS A 533 -4.55 -5.06 23.55
C LYS A 533 -4.73 -4.82 25.05
N TYR A 534 -5.51 -3.81 25.42
CA TYR A 534 -5.67 -3.38 26.82
C TYR A 534 -6.97 -3.87 27.49
N GLU A 535 -7.84 -4.60 26.78
CA GLU A 535 -9.02 -5.21 27.38
C GLU A 535 -8.65 -6.42 28.26
N THR A 536 -9.30 -6.52 29.41
CA THR A 536 -9.07 -7.57 30.42
C THR A 536 -10.31 -8.42 30.67
N ASP A 537 -11.50 -7.96 30.28
CA ASP A 537 -12.73 -8.74 30.41
C ASP A 537 -12.78 -9.83 29.31
N PRO A 538 -12.79 -11.12 29.68
CA PRO A 538 -12.85 -12.22 28.71
C PRO A 538 -14.11 -12.19 27.83
N SER A 539 -15.25 -11.69 28.34
CA SER A 539 -16.50 -11.58 27.57
C SER A 539 -16.36 -10.54 26.47
N LEU A 540 -15.78 -9.37 26.79
CA LEU A 540 -15.55 -8.30 25.82
C LEU A 540 -14.49 -8.68 24.79
N LEU A 541 -13.43 -9.38 25.18
CA LEU A 541 -12.42 -9.89 24.23
C LEU A 541 -13.00 -10.85 23.20
N LEU A 542 -13.93 -11.74 23.59
CA LEU A 542 -14.62 -12.63 22.65
C LEU A 542 -15.43 -11.85 21.63
N MET A 543 -16.11 -10.78 22.07
CA MET A 543 -16.86 -9.88 21.21
C MET A 543 -15.92 -9.13 20.25
N TYR A 544 -14.93 -8.40 20.77
CA TYR A 544 -14.03 -7.61 19.94
C TYR A 544 -13.20 -8.44 18.97
N ARG A 545 -12.82 -9.68 19.34
CA ARG A 545 -12.16 -10.60 18.41
C ARG A 545 -13.07 -11.00 17.24
N GLN A 546 -14.36 -11.22 17.46
CA GLN A 546 -15.33 -11.45 16.37
C GLN A 546 -15.50 -10.21 15.50
N SER A 547 -15.58 -9.03 16.12
CA SER A 547 -15.67 -7.75 15.41
C SER A 547 -14.47 -7.53 14.48
N LEU A 548 -13.25 -7.76 14.98
CA LEU A 548 -12.02 -7.71 14.20
C LEU A 548 -12.03 -8.71 13.03
N GLU A 549 -12.53 -9.94 13.24
CA GLU A 549 -12.68 -10.93 12.16
C GLU A 549 -13.59 -10.39 11.06
N ALA A 550 -14.77 -9.89 11.43
CA ALA A 550 -15.74 -9.39 10.48
C ALA A 550 -15.16 -8.23 9.66
N ALA A 551 -14.55 -7.24 10.33
CA ALA A 551 -13.94 -6.11 9.66
C ALA A 551 -12.82 -6.54 8.69
N TRP A 552 -11.93 -7.44 9.11
CA TRP A 552 -10.83 -7.91 8.28
C TRP A 552 -11.31 -8.72 7.07
N GLN A 553 -12.31 -9.59 7.21
CA GLN A 553 -12.81 -10.40 6.09
C GLN A 553 -13.30 -9.55 4.91
N HIS A 554 -13.88 -8.37 5.18
CA HIS A 554 -14.32 -7.44 4.13
C HIS A 554 -13.18 -6.80 3.34
N ILE A 555 -11.97 -6.69 3.92
CA ILE A 555 -10.84 -5.96 3.32
C ILE A 555 -9.63 -6.84 3.00
N SER A 556 -9.59 -8.07 3.50
CA SER A 556 -8.47 -9.04 3.37
C SER A 556 -8.04 -9.28 1.92
N LYS A 557 -8.98 -9.25 0.98
CA LYS A 557 -8.74 -9.46 -0.46
C LYS A 557 -8.00 -8.30 -1.14
N GLN A 558 -7.81 -7.18 -0.44
CA GLN A 558 -6.99 -6.06 -0.91
C GLN A 558 -5.49 -6.28 -0.66
N LYS A 559 -5.11 -7.26 0.18
CA LYS A 559 -3.72 -7.58 0.57
C LYS A 559 -2.95 -6.35 1.03
N ASN A 560 -3.48 -5.64 2.02
CA ASN A 560 -2.86 -4.45 2.58
C ASN A 560 -1.99 -4.85 3.79
N ALA A 561 -0.68 -4.63 3.69
CA ALA A 561 0.27 -5.08 4.71
C ALA A 561 -0.04 -4.54 6.12
N PHE A 562 -0.53 -3.30 6.24
CA PHE A 562 -0.84 -2.71 7.54
C PHE A 562 -2.08 -3.32 8.17
N TRP A 563 -3.14 -3.49 7.38
CA TRP A 563 -4.37 -4.12 7.86
C TRP A 563 -4.14 -5.57 8.25
N ASP A 564 -3.41 -6.31 7.42
CA ASP A 564 -3.08 -7.71 7.67
C ASP A 564 -2.16 -7.86 8.89
N ALA A 565 -1.20 -6.94 9.09
CA ALA A 565 -0.32 -6.95 10.28
C ALA A 565 -1.10 -6.65 11.58
N ILE A 566 -2.01 -5.68 11.58
CA ILE A 566 -2.87 -5.40 12.74
C ILE A 566 -3.73 -6.61 13.07
N TYR A 567 -4.48 -7.13 12.09
CA TYR A 567 -5.33 -8.30 12.27
C TYR A 567 -4.54 -9.48 12.85
N ALA A 568 -3.40 -9.80 12.22
CA ALA A 568 -2.51 -10.86 12.62
C ALA A 568 -2.03 -10.72 14.07
N SER A 569 -1.56 -9.53 14.45
CA SER A 569 -1.05 -9.27 15.80
C SER A 569 -2.12 -9.49 16.88
N MET A 570 -3.34 -9.00 16.66
CA MET A 570 -4.43 -9.12 17.63
C MET A 570 -5.04 -10.53 17.64
N ALA A 571 -5.04 -11.23 16.50
CA ALA A 571 -5.49 -12.61 16.44
C ALA A 571 -4.48 -13.58 17.10
N ASN A 572 -3.18 -13.32 16.99
CA ASN A 572 -2.14 -14.04 17.73
C ASN A 572 -2.29 -13.82 19.24
N ARG A 573 -2.45 -12.57 19.67
CA ARG A 573 -2.74 -12.25 21.08
C ARG A 573 -3.96 -13.01 21.61
N PHE A 574 -5.05 -13.07 20.86
CA PHE A 574 -6.23 -13.83 21.26
C PHE A 574 -5.93 -15.33 21.42
N THR A 575 -5.12 -15.88 20.51
CA THR A 575 -4.67 -17.29 20.58
C THR A 575 -3.83 -17.53 21.84
N GLU A 576 -2.91 -16.64 22.17
CA GLU A 576 -2.10 -16.71 23.40
C GLU A 576 -2.97 -16.68 24.66
N LEU A 577 -3.98 -15.80 24.72
CA LEU A 577 -4.92 -15.72 25.84
C LEU A 577 -5.78 -16.99 25.95
N ALA A 578 -6.16 -17.59 24.83
CA ALA A 578 -6.85 -18.86 24.81
C ALA A 578 -5.97 -20.00 25.33
N ASP A 579 -4.69 -20.05 24.94
CA ASP A 579 -3.71 -21.02 25.45
C ASP A 579 -3.47 -20.84 26.98
N GLN A 580 -3.58 -19.60 27.47
CA GLN A 580 -3.57 -19.27 28.90
C GLN A 580 -4.89 -19.56 29.62
N LYS A 581 -5.85 -20.20 28.94
CA LYS A 581 -7.16 -20.60 29.49
C LYS A 581 -8.06 -19.44 29.94
N MET A 582 -7.83 -18.24 29.41
CA MET A 582 -8.60 -17.04 29.78
C MET A 582 -10.11 -17.21 29.55
N PHE A 583 -10.50 -18.01 28.56
CA PHE A 583 -11.89 -18.19 28.13
C PHE A 583 -12.56 -19.48 28.65
N GLU A 584 -11.91 -20.25 29.54
CA GLU A 584 -12.47 -21.51 30.08
C GLU A 584 -13.52 -21.31 31.20
N ASN A 585 -13.76 -20.06 31.64
CA ASN A 585 -14.74 -19.77 32.68
C ASN A 585 -16.17 -20.15 32.23
N LYS A 586 -16.82 -21.04 32.99
CA LYS A 586 -18.18 -21.54 32.70
C LYS A 586 -19.29 -20.50 32.84
N ASN A 587 -19.00 -19.34 33.43
CA ASN A 587 -19.97 -18.25 33.63
C ASN A 587 -19.89 -17.17 32.55
N LEU A 588 -19.05 -17.31 31.51
CA LEU A 588 -19.07 -16.40 30.36
C LEU A 588 -20.38 -16.59 29.58
N PHE A 589 -21.11 -15.50 29.37
CA PHE A 589 -22.40 -15.49 28.68
C PHE A 589 -23.38 -16.55 29.24
N PRO A 590 -23.89 -16.39 30.48
CA PRO A 590 -24.70 -17.43 31.13
C PRO A 590 -26.00 -17.76 30.38
N GLU A 591 -26.55 -16.77 29.66
CA GLU A 591 -27.73 -16.90 28.79
C GLU A 591 -27.45 -17.76 27.54
N ASN A 592 -26.19 -17.88 27.12
CA ASN A 592 -25.76 -18.70 25.98
C ASN A 592 -24.38 -19.33 26.23
N ARG A 593 -24.35 -20.38 27.04
CA ARG A 593 -23.13 -21.09 27.47
C ARG A 593 -22.32 -21.70 26.32
N LEU A 594 -22.89 -21.80 25.11
CA LEU A 594 -22.20 -22.31 23.92
C LEU A 594 -21.44 -21.22 23.15
N TYR A 595 -21.74 -19.94 23.39
CA TYR A 595 -21.15 -18.83 22.64
C TYR A 595 -19.63 -18.80 22.80
N ALA A 596 -19.12 -18.67 24.04
CA ALA A 596 -17.68 -18.56 24.28
C ALA A 596 -16.88 -19.75 23.71
N PRO A 597 -17.23 -21.03 23.99
CA PRO A 597 -16.54 -22.17 23.38
C PRO A 597 -16.58 -22.16 21.84
N LYS A 598 -17.69 -21.72 21.24
CA LYS A 598 -17.84 -21.65 19.79
C LYS A 598 -16.97 -20.55 19.17
N VAL A 599 -16.91 -19.37 19.78
CA VAL A 599 -16.06 -18.27 19.33
C VAL A 599 -14.59 -18.67 19.41
N VAL A 600 -14.15 -19.21 20.56
CA VAL A 600 -12.78 -19.69 20.73
C VAL A 600 -12.46 -20.74 19.67
N LYS A 601 -13.31 -21.77 19.51
CA LYS A 601 -13.09 -22.81 18.50
C LYS A 601 -12.97 -22.25 17.08
N ASN A 602 -13.77 -21.25 16.72
CA ASN A 602 -13.79 -20.70 15.37
C ASN A 602 -12.61 -19.74 15.10
N LEU A 603 -12.09 -19.05 16.11
CA LEU A 603 -11.10 -17.97 15.95
C LEU A 603 -9.72 -18.28 16.56
N TYR A 604 -9.58 -19.44 17.21
CA TYR A 604 -8.31 -19.96 17.71
C TYR A 604 -7.38 -20.33 16.55
N LYS A 605 -6.14 -19.81 16.57
CA LYS A 605 -5.15 -19.92 15.50
C LYS A 605 -5.69 -19.33 14.19
N ALA A 606 -5.45 -18.02 14.04
CA ALA A 606 -5.92 -17.22 12.92
C ALA A 606 -5.59 -17.84 11.55
N SER A 607 -6.45 -17.57 10.56
CA SER A 607 -6.27 -17.97 9.16
C SER A 607 -5.44 -16.95 8.36
N ASN A 608 -4.64 -16.11 9.02
CA ASN A 608 -3.82 -15.11 8.34
C ASN A 608 -2.67 -15.76 7.56
N ASN A 609 -2.46 -15.30 6.33
CA ASN A 609 -1.29 -15.68 5.55
C ASN A 609 -0.25 -14.57 5.59
N GLY A 610 0.85 -14.78 6.33
CA GLY A 610 1.98 -13.85 6.40
C GLY A 610 2.61 -13.55 5.04
N ASP A 611 2.43 -14.43 4.06
CA ASP A 611 2.90 -14.23 2.69
C ASP A 611 2.25 -13.02 2.01
N TYR A 612 1.03 -12.62 2.41
CA TYR A 612 0.37 -11.45 1.84
C TYR A 612 0.99 -10.14 2.34
N ILE A 613 1.40 -10.10 3.61
CA ILE A 613 2.17 -8.99 4.17
C ILE A 613 3.50 -8.89 3.39
N LEU A 614 4.20 -10.01 3.25
CA LEU A 614 5.48 -10.06 2.55
C LEU A 614 5.36 -9.65 1.08
N GLU A 615 4.39 -10.21 0.35
CA GLU A 615 4.12 -9.88 -1.05
C GLU A 615 3.86 -8.38 -1.23
N ASN A 616 3.00 -7.80 -0.37
CA ASN A 616 2.67 -6.38 -0.46
C ASN A 616 3.89 -5.50 -0.20
N LEU A 617 4.63 -5.74 0.89
CA LEU A 617 5.85 -5.00 1.23
C LEU A 617 6.89 -5.06 0.11
N GLN A 618 7.11 -6.24 -0.48
CA GLN A 618 8.06 -6.40 -1.59
C GLN A 618 7.64 -5.61 -2.83
N LYS A 619 6.32 -5.55 -3.12
CA LYS A 619 5.79 -4.89 -4.32
C LYS A 619 5.65 -3.38 -4.19
N ILE A 620 5.55 -2.77 -3.01
CA ILE A 620 5.48 -1.31 -2.87
C ILE A 620 6.61 -0.65 -3.70
N PRO A 621 6.34 0.25 -4.65
CA PRO A 621 7.39 0.87 -5.47
C PRO A 621 8.31 1.76 -4.63
N LEU A 622 9.55 1.98 -5.09
CA LEU A 622 10.48 2.89 -4.39
C LEU A 622 10.13 4.36 -4.59
N ASP A 623 9.66 4.74 -5.78
CA ASP A 623 9.02 6.04 -5.95
C ASP A 623 7.59 5.94 -5.42
N LEU A 624 7.29 6.74 -4.40
CA LEU A 624 5.94 6.86 -3.84
C LEU A 624 5.21 8.03 -4.47
N ILE A 625 5.53 8.35 -5.71
CA ILE A 625 4.86 9.39 -6.48
C ILE A 625 3.46 8.90 -6.84
N GLY A 626 2.47 9.76 -6.69
CA GLY A 626 1.12 9.48 -7.14
C GLY A 626 1.00 9.55 -8.67
N TYR A 627 0.31 8.58 -9.29
CA TYR A 627 0.12 8.53 -10.74
C TYR A 627 -1.36 8.37 -11.09
N THR A 628 -1.79 8.94 -12.22
CA THR A 628 -3.06 8.56 -12.83
C THR A 628 -2.93 7.20 -13.51
N MET A 629 -3.74 6.23 -13.10
CA MET A 629 -3.82 4.91 -13.73
C MET A 629 -5.26 4.47 -13.90
N ASP A 630 -5.60 4.09 -15.14
CA ASP A 630 -6.89 3.53 -15.53
C ASP A 630 -6.71 2.05 -15.94
N ASN A 631 -7.13 1.14 -15.07
CA ASN A 631 -7.09 -0.30 -15.28
C ASN A 631 -8.42 -0.90 -15.76
N THR A 632 -9.41 -0.08 -16.15
CA THR A 632 -10.74 -0.56 -16.60
C THR A 632 -10.70 -1.37 -17.90
N HIS A 633 -9.62 -1.25 -18.68
CA HIS A 633 -9.45 -2.01 -19.95
C HIS A 633 -9.01 -3.46 -19.76
N ARG A 634 -8.69 -3.87 -18.53
CA ARG A 634 -8.03 -5.14 -18.25
C ARG A 634 -8.97 -6.33 -18.49
N LEU A 635 -8.47 -7.33 -19.21
CA LEU A 635 -9.21 -8.57 -19.49
C LEU A 635 -9.28 -9.51 -18.28
N ASP A 636 -8.37 -9.34 -17.32
CA ASP A 636 -8.27 -10.14 -16.09
C ASP A 636 -9.02 -9.53 -14.91
N VAL A 637 -9.89 -8.54 -15.15
CA VAL A 637 -10.69 -7.86 -14.13
C VAL A 637 -12.17 -8.19 -14.26
N VAL A 638 -12.82 -8.36 -13.11
CA VAL A 638 -14.27 -8.46 -12.93
C VAL A 638 -14.73 -7.19 -12.23
N PHE A 639 -15.64 -6.45 -12.88
CA PHE A 639 -16.25 -5.25 -12.31
C PHE A 639 -17.24 -5.62 -11.20
N ASP A 640 -17.30 -4.78 -10.16
CA ASP A 640 -18.33 -4.90 -9.13
C ASP A 640 -19.66 -4.36 -9.66
N THR A 641 -20.64 -5.25 -9.81
CA THR A 641 -21.98 -4.92 -10.31
C THR A 641 -22.99 -4.67 -9.20
N SER A 642 -22.53 -4.42 -7.97
CA SER A 642 -23.40 -4.10 -6.84
C SER A 642 -24.18 -2.81 -7.11
N PRO A 643 -25.46 -2.70 -6.69
CA PRO A 643 -26.22 -1.46 -6.82
C PRO A 643 -25.47 -0.29 -6.16
N LEU A 644 -25.49 0.87 -6.82
CA LEU A 644 -24.88 2.14 -6.35
C LEU A 644 -23.33 2.13 -6.29
N GLN A 645 -22.68 1.06 -6.76
CA GLN A 645 -21.23 1.00 -6.87
C GLN A 645 -20.72 1.87 -8.04
N GLU A 646 -19.55 2.50 -7.84
CA GLU A 646 -18.86 3.23 -8.91
C GLU A 646 -18.42 2.29 -10.05
N GLU A 647 -18.49 2.75 -11.31
CA GLU A 647 -18.20 1.94 -12.51
C GLU A 647 -16.73 1.51 -12.63
N ASN A 648 -15.83 2.14 -11.88
CA ASN A 648 -14.38 1.92 -11.86
C ASN A 648 -13.92 1.06 -10.67
N VAL A 649 -14.79 0.25 -10.07
CA VAL A 649 -14.42 -0.67 -8.98
C VAL A 649 -14.49 -2.13 -9.44
N GLY A 650 -13.50 -2.92 -9.06
CA GLY A 650 -13.44 -4.33 -9.40
C GLY A 650 -12.20 -5.06 -8.86
N TRP A 651 -12.12 -6.35 -9.17
CA TRP A 651 -11.05 -7.24 -8.71
C TRP A 651 -10.57 -8.15 -9.83
N ARG A 652 -9.40 -8.75 -9.66
CA ARG A 652 -8.91 -9.76 -10.61
C ARG A 652 -9.81 -10.99 -10.62
N THR A 653 -9.79 -11.79 -11.67
CA THR A 653 -10.59 -13.03 -11.79
C THR A 653 -10.43 -14.03 -10.63
N ASN A 654 -9.36 -13.93 -9.84
CA ASN A 654 -9.15 -14.70 -8.61
C ASN A 654 -9.81 -14.11 -7.34
N GLY A 655 -10.53 -12.99 -7.45
CA GLY A 655 -11.22 -12.30 -6.37
C GLY A 655 -10.37 -11.32 -5.57
N TYR A 656 -9.09 -11.12 -5.90
CA TYR A 656 -8.20 -10.20 -5.18
C TYR A 656 -8.04 -8.89 -5.92
N ALA A 657 -7.73 -7.82 -5.18
CA ALA A 657 -7.32 -6.55 -5.77
C ALA A 657 -6.12 -6.71 -6.73
N LEU A 658 -5.92 -5.71 -7.58
CA LEU A 658 -4.69 -5.59 -8.38
C LEU A 658 -3.46 -5.56 -7.45
N PRO A 659 -2.28 -6.06 -7.85
CA PRO A 659 -1.06 -5.86 -7.07
C PRO A 659 -0.78 -4.37 -6.81
N VAL A 660 -0.20 -4.01 -5.66
CA VAL A 660 0.02 -2.59 -5.26
C VAL A 660 0.87 -1.79 -6.26
N ASP A 661 1.76 -2.48 -6.98
CA ASP A 661 2.62 -1.92 -8.02
C ASP A 661 1.91 -1.72 -9.37
N GLU A 662 0.69 -2.25 -9.52
CA GLU A 662 -0.19 -2.10 -10.69
C GLU A 662 -1.37 -1.14 -10.47
N ARG A 663 -1.45 -0.49 -9.30
CA ARG A 663 -2.48 0.48 -8.92
C ARG A 663 -1.99 1.92 -9.12
N GLY A 664 -2.93 2.86 -9.30
CA GLY A 664 -2.62 4.31 -9.34
C GLY A 664 -2.23 4.92 -7.99
N HIS A 665 -2.51 4.22 -6.89
CA HIS A 665 -2.15 4.59 -5.53
C HIS A 665 -1.37 3.47 -4.84
N VAL A 666 -0.59 3.84 -3.83
CA VAL A 666 0.16 2.90 -2.96
C VAL A 666 -0.21 3.08 -1.49
N ARG A 667 -1.09 4.04 -1.21
CA ARG A 667 -1.46 4.40 0.15
C ARG A 667 -2.35 3.34 0.77
N GLN A 668 -2.19 3.17 2.06
CA GLN A 668 -2.90 2.14 2.82
C GLN A 668 -4.33 2.55 3.20
N ASP A 669 -4.70 3.81 2.99
CA ASP A 669 -6.01 4.39 3.30
C ASP A 669 -6.89 4.59 2.06
N ARG A 670 -6.58 3.89 0.97
CA ARG A 670 -7.28 3.93 -0.31
C ARG A 670 -7.86 2.57 -0.66
N ASP A 671 -8.92 2.57 -1.46
CA ASP A 671 -9.55 1.33 -1.89
C ASP A 671 -8.68 0.61 -2.93
N GLY A 672 -8.17 -0.57 -2.58
CA GLY A 672 -7.40 -1.43 -3.47
C GLY A 672 -8.22 -1.99 -4.64
N PHE A 673 -9.56 -1.93 -4.59
CA PHE A 673 -10.44 -2.32 -5.68
C PHE A 673 -10.71 -1.20 -6.70
N ALA A 674 -10.25 0.02 -6.44
CA ALA A 674 -10.32 1.10 -7.43
C ALA A 674 -9.44 0.79 -8.64
N LEU A 675 -10.06 0.68 -9.82
CA LEU A 675 -9.40 0.43 -11.10
C LEU A 675 -8.92 1.73 -11.75
N LEU A 676 -9.63 2.84 -11.52
CA LEU A 676 -9.22 4.18 -11.89
C LEU A 676 -8.88 4.97 -10.63
N ALA A 677 -7.63 5.42 -10.53
CA ALA A 677 -7.17 6.29 -9.45
C ALA A 677 -6.21 7.35 -9.98
N SER A 678 -6.22 8.53 -9.35
CA SER A 678 -5.32 9.63 -9.67
C SER A 678 -4.95 10.35 -8.38
N GLU A 679 -3.73 10.13 -7.89
CA GLU A 679 -3.19 10.85 -6.75
C GLU A 679 -2.11 11.79 -7.24
N GLY A 680 -2.29 13.10 -7.08
CA GLY A 680 -1.32 14.15 -7.47
C GLY A 680 -0.96 14.28 -8.95
N ASP A 681 -1.28 13.30 -9.81
CA ASP A 681 -0.86 13.24 -11.22
C ASP A 681 0.64 13.54 -11.42
N GLY A 682 1.49 13.02 -10.52
CA GLY A 682 2.94 13.25 -10.54
C GLY A 682 3.40 14.51 -9.83
N HIS A 683 2.50 15.30 -9.23
CA HIS A 683 2.83 16.47 -8.42
C HIS A 683 2.83 16.21 -6.92
N ASP A 684 2.58 14.98 -6.48
CA ASP A 684 2.64 14.60 -5.08
C ASP A 684 3.52 13.36 -4.90
N GLU A 685 4.39 13.42 -3.91
CA GLU A 685 5.06 12.26 -3.35
C GLU A 685 4.37 11.89 -2.03
N HIS A 686 4.14 10.60 -1.81
CA HIS A 686 3.65 10.06 -0.57
C HIS A 686 4.80 9.63 0.34
N GLU A 687 4.56 9.73 1.63
CA GLU A 687 5.57 9.49 2.65
C GLU A 687 5.79 7.97 2.87
N GLY A 688 7.01 7.60 3.26
CA GLY A 688 7.45 6.21 3.39
C GLY A 688 6.82 5.38 4.52
N THR A 689 6.05 5.98 5.43
CA THR A 689 5.40 5.28 6.56
C THR A 689 4.46 4.19 6.10
N PHE A 690 3.84 4.32 4.93
CA PHE A 690 3.05 3.26 4.31
C PHE A 690 3.84 1.96 4.06
N PHE A 691 5.17 2.00 4.08
CA PHE A 691 6.01 0.81 4.18
C PHE A 691 6.56 0.61 5.60
N LEU A 692 7.06 1.66 6.25
CA LEU A 692 7.77 1.52 7.53
C LEU A 692 6.88 0.96 8.64
N LEU A 693 5.65 1.45 8.76
CA LEU A 693 4.72 1.03 9.81
C LEU A 693 4.37 -0.46 9.72
N PRO A 694 3.82 -0.98 8.61
CA PRO A 694 3.53 -2.41 8.52
C PRO A 694 4.79 -3.28 8.61
N TYR A 695 5.93 -2.85 8.06
CA TYR A 695 7.17 -3.63 8.10
C TYR A 695 7.66 -3.82 9.54
N TYR A 696 7.85 -2.72 10.29
CA TYR A 696 8.36 -2.82 11.65
C TYR A 696 7.33 -3.39 12.62
N MET A 697 6.04 -3.15 12.39
CA MET A 697 4.98 -3.83 13.14
C MET A 697 5.03 -5.34 12.92
N ALA A 698 5.11 -5.79 11.67
CA ALA A 698 5.21 -7.21 11.32
C ALA A 698 6.50 -7.84 11.88
N HIS A 699 7.62 -7.12 11.85
CA HIS A 699 8.87 -7.57 12.45
C HIS A 699 8.75 -7.73 13.97
N TYR A 700 8.23 -6.72 14.68
CA TYR A 700 8.04 -6.76 16.13
C TYR A 700 7.11 -7.90 16.57
N HIS A 701 6.02 -8.14 15.84
CA HIS A 701 5.06 -9.21 16.14
C HIS A 701 5.44 -10.59 15.57
N GLY A 702 6.62 -10.73 14.93
CA GLY A 702 7.09 -12.01 14.37
C GLY A 702 6.21 -12.55 13.25
N LEU A 703 5.71 -11.67 12.37
CA LEU A 703 4.78 -12.00 11.29
C LEU A 703 5.46 -12.21 9.92
N LEU A 704 6.75 -11.87 9.81
CA LEU A 704 7.54 -12.06 8.58
C LEU A 704 8.27 -13.42 8.67
N GLY A 705 7.93 -14.35 7.77
CA GLY A 705 8.65 -15.62 7.59
C GLY A 705 8.51 -16.63 8.74
N LYS A 706 7.49 -17.51 8.63
CA LYS A 706 7.51 -18.84 9.27
C LYS A 706 7.72 -19.91 8.23
#